data_AF-A0AAW8R616-F1
#
_entry.id   AF-A0AAW8R616-F1
#
_cell.length_a   1.000
_cell.length_b   1.000
_cell.length_c   1.000
_cell.angle_alpha   90.00
_cell.angle_beta   90.00
_cell.angle_gamma   90.00
#
_symmetry.space_group_name_H-M   'P 1'
#
loop_
_entity.id
_entity.type
_entity.pdbx_description
1 polymer ?
#
loop_
_entity_poly.entity_id
_entity_poly.type
_entity_poly.pdbx_seq_one_letter_code
_entity_poly.pdbx_strand_id
1 'polypeptide(L)'
;MKSIFFIIAFLIVYGSLYPFHFSANSMSPESLQALLNFDLRQTSLTDIIANIVLFIPFGLFIRLVFPNQTTKMQLLNLALFTFVFAYGIQALQLFTEDRKPWGGDAVWNMVGYFVGLVLFSFSQLRFLRSIQTLSINGQISLVLAISIIVLELAPFAPSIDLDVLKQNVKALLSNPTIDWYWTVEGTLYWLVPFYLLKLAVPSFASLPRLSVIVFSVLLAKFIIVSSNVNLTLLVSGINALIVWGVFGRRINIGFLAVLMLIKIVSNGLHPFVLSEQTQAFNWIPFTGSMNGNILFNIVVFAKKIAIYGATIWLLFLWSQRLLMSTLVCGAALLMTELLQTRFVDSTPESTDLVLAVFIAFILKQVIKPSLSHNKDKPLASTAVINGEQLMKNSNADSSSNKSSKKIKVVAVIAILLSTLLGLSTVLSDKSSSDIVVRQAPWANVKHPPLIFDHHTHSNYSDGSLSIKELTELAYLEGCHAFAITDHSNDVSNFRASRIQDIKDMRAQFPVMLIFGGIELGMPSYSQRERVNIITLPEYEELMISKIMQALIDAKGVDKAQQDLVVLEAINTIERAKHNTIKIYNHPSRRDRNDGAIENYRDIKNWNKDFNHITAVAGAPGRQKAEPIGDYKSEKQTIDRWDPFVAEVGGTWDKLLSEGEQIWGAIATTDFHDAGTSYAPCEFSRTHVNAPTHDYKGIVEAIKAGTFWADHGKLLDDYQFTITSQDTKVVAYPGSTIDLAGNDNILNVEIAISKMPEYADDFFRFELISNCNSKKTVLESTLMPPEKSKITIPIPIFEQNREEQCYVRSRIIRESIEPNRLSAYSNPIFIKF
;
A
#
# COMPACT_ATOMS: atom_id res chain seq x y z
N MET A 1 -33.88 -20.67 12.53
CA MET A 1 -33.71 -19.20 12.61
C MET A 1 -33.16 -18.77 13.96
N LYS A 2 -33.85 -19.00 15.09
CA LYS A 2 -33.31 -18.70 16.44
C LYS A 2 -31.87 -19.21 16.65
N SER A 3 -31.62 -20.48 16.34
CA SER A 3 -30.27 -21.05 16.48
C SER A 3 -29.23 -20.42 15.55
N ILE A 4 -29.60 -19.98 14.35
CA ILE A 4 -28.66 -19.31 13.43
C ILE A 4 -28.36 -17.90 13.95
N PHE A 5 -29.37 -17.20 14.46
CA PHE A 5 -29.20 -15.89 15.12
C PHE A 5 -28.23 -15.98 16.31
N PHE A 6 -28.37 -16.99 17.17
CA PHE A 6 -27.43 -17.20 18.28
C PHE A 6 -26.01 -17.52 17.81
N ILE A 7 -25.85 -18.29 16.73
CA ILE A 7 -24.51 -18.54 16.16
C ILE A 7 -23.91 -17.26 15.58
N ILE A 8 -24.70 -16.42 14.91
CA ILE A 8 -24.23 -15.12 14.42
C ILE A 8 -23.80 -14.23 15.60
N ALA A 9 -24.62 -14.14 16.65
CA ALA A 9 -24.26 -13.40 17.85
C ALA A 9 -22.96 -13.94 18.49
N PHE A 10 -22.81 -15.26 18.54
CA PHE A 10 -21.57 -15.90 19.02
C PHE A 10 -20.37 -15.57 18.13
N LEU A 11 -20.49 -15.63 16.80
CA LEU A 11 -19.40 -15.31 15.87
C LEU A 11 -18.99 -13.83 15.95
N ILE A 12 -19.95 -12.93 16.18
CA ILE A 12 -19.69 -11.51 16.43
C ILE A 12 -18.84 -11.36 17.70
N VAL A 13 -19.28 -11.96 18.81
CA VAL A 13 -18.51 -11.94 20.08
C VAL A 13 -17.13 -12.58 19.89
N TYR A 14 -17.05 -13.72 19.21
CA TYR A 14 -15.81 -14.42 18.93
C TYR A 14 -14.83 -13.53 18.15
N GLY A 15 -15.27 -12.97 17.02
CA GLY A 15 -14.42 -12.12 16.18
C GLY A 15 -13.97 -10.85 16.87
N SER A 16 -14.85 -10.23 17.67
CA SER A 16 -14.53 -9.01 18.42
C SER A 16 -13.58 -9.23 19.61
N LEU A 17 -13.46 -10.46 20.12
CA LEU A 17 -12.61 -10.80 21.27
C LEU A 17 -11.37 -11.63 20.91
N TYR A 18 -11.25 -12.09 19.67
CA TYR A 18 -10.05 -12.77 19.17
C TYR A 18 -8.81 -11.86 19.26
N PRO A 19 -7.64 -12.35 19.73
CA PRO A 19 -7.25 -13.75 19.97
C PRO A 19 -7.52 -14.31 21.39
N PHE A 20 -8.38 -13.68 22.19
CA PHE A 20 -8.74 -14.12 23.55
C PHE A 20 -7.62 -14.00 24.60
N HIS A 21 -6.69 -13.07 24.41
CA HIS A 21 -5.69 -12.72 25.42
C HIS A 21 -6.31 -11.83 26.50
N PHE A 22 -6.99 -12.46 27.46
CA PHE A 22 -7.63 -11.76 28.56
C PHE A 22 -6.66 -11.53 29.73
N SER A 23 -6.59 -10.29 30.20
CA SER A 23 -5.77 -9.90 31.34
C SER A 23 -6.48 -8.84 32.17
N ALA A 24 -6.52 -9.05 33.49
CA ALA A 24 -7.14 -8.11 34.42
C ALA A 24 -6.35 -6.80 34.54
N ASN A 25 -5.06 -6.82 34.15
CA ASN A 25 -4.18 -5.66 34.18
C ASN A 25 -4.31 -4.76 32.95
N SER A 26 -5.06 -5.18 31.92
CA SER A 26 -5.28 -4.42 30.68
C SER A 26 -6.18 -3.19 30.87
N MET A 27 -6.98 -3.17 31.94
CA MET A 27 -7.90 -2.07 32.22
C MET A 27 -7.12 -0.85 32.73
N SER A 28 -7.10 0.21 31.92
CA SER A 28 -6.51 1.51 32.27
C SER A 28 -7.55 2.64 32.30
N PRO A 29 -7.31 3.75 33.02
CA PRO A 29 -8.18 4.93 32.98
C PRO A 29 -8.44 5.44 31.55
N GLU A 30 -7.45 5.36 30.67
CA GLU A 30 -7.54 5.75 29.27
C GLU A 30 -8.48 4.82 28.49
N SER A 31 -8.42 3.50 28.72
CA SER A 31 -9.32 2.53 28.09
C SER A 31 -10.79 2.70 28.52
N LEU A 32 -11.02 3.07 29.79
CA LEU A 32 -12.34 3.42 30.32
C LEU A 32 -12.87 4.70 29.67
N GLN A 33 -12.01 5.72 29.51
CA GLN A 33 -12.38 6.96 28.83
C GLN A 33 -12.71 6.72 27.35
N ALA A 34 -11.95 5.84 26.67
CA ALA A 34 -12.21 5.44 25.28
C ALA A 34 -13.55 4.70 25.12
N LEU A 35 -13.90 3.79 26.04
CA LEU A 35 -15.20 3.12 26.05
C LEU A 35 -16.38 4.09 26.26
N LEU A 36 -16.17 5.18 26.99
CA LEU A 36 -17.17 6.24 27.18
C LEU A 36 -17.18 7.28 26.06
N ASN A 37 -16.26 7.19 25.09
CA ASN A 37 -16.17 8.14 23.99
C ASN A 37 -17.10 7.72 22.83
N PHE A 38 -18.00 8.63 22.47
CA PHE A 38 -18.98 8.46 21.38
C PHE A 38 -18.77 9.48 20.25
N ASP A 39 -17.60 10.15 20.18
CA ASP A 39 -17.29 11.06 19.07
C ASP A 39 -17.07 10.27 17.78
N LEU A 40 -18.11 10.19 16.95
CA LEU A 40 -18.13 9.46 15.69
C LEU A 40 -17.13 10.01 14.65
N ARG A 41 -16.57 11.21 14.86
CA ARG A 41 -15.59 11.82 13.95
C ARG A 41 -14.18 11.26 14.15
N GLN A 42 -13.93 10.58 15.27
CA GLN A 42 -12.62 10.02 15.62
C GLN A 42 -12.48 8.55 15.22
N THR A 43 -13.56 7.92 14.75
CA THR A 43 -13.53 6.53 14.28
C THR A 43 -12.94 6.46 12.88
N SER A 44 -11.96 5.57 12.67
CA SER A 44 -11.38 5.35 11.35
C SER A 44 -12.43 4.79 10.38
N LEU A 45 -12.32 5.11 9.09
CA LEU A 45 -13.27 4.61 8.08
C LEU A 45 -13.32 3.07 8.07
N THR A 46 -12.19 2.42 8.28
CA THR A 46 -12.06 0.95 8.33
C THR A 46 -12.84 0.36 9.49
N ASP A 47 -12.74 0.95 10.68
CA ASP A 47 -13.47 0.51 11.87
C ASP A 47 -14.97 0.77 11.74
N ILE A 48 -15.36 1.90 11.13
CA ILE A 48 -16.76 2.19 10.79
C ILE A 48 -17.34 1.07 9.93
N ILE A 49 -16.65 0.73 8.84
CA ILE A 49 -17.10 -0.29 7.89
C ILE A 49 -17.15 -1.66 8.55
N ALA A 50 -16.11 -2.06 9.28
CA ALA A 50 -16.05 -3.35 9.96
C ALA A 50 -17.22 -3.53 10.94
N ASN A 51 -17.48 -2.52 11.78
CA ASN A 51 -18.59 -2.55 12.73
C ASN A 51 -19.97 -2.58 12.04
N ILE A 52 -20.17 -1.80 10.97
CA ILE A 52 -21.43 -1.85 10.19
C ILE A 52 -21.62 -3.25 9.58
N VAL A 53 -20.64 -3.75 8.83
CA VAL A 53 -20.74 -5.03 8.09
C VAL A 53 -20.97 -6.20 9.03
N LEU A 54 -20.28 -6.22 10.17
CA LEU A 54 -20.39 -7.27 11.19
C LEU A 54 -21.83 -7.43 11.70
N PHE A 55 -22.59 -6.33 11.80
CA PHE A 55 -23.96 -6.34 12.34
C PHE A 55 -25.08 -6.39 11.27
N ILE A 56 -24.77 -6.33 9.97
CA ILE A 56 -25.77 -6.53 8.90
C ILE A 56 -26.48 -7.90 9.04
N PRO A 57 -25.77 -9.04 9.17
CA PRO A 57 -26.42 -10.34 9.36
C PRO A 57 -27.27 -10.39 10.63
N PHE A 58 -26.81 -9.73 11.70
CA PHE A 58 -27.53 -9.66 12.98
C PHE A 58 -28.90 -8.98 12.79
N GLY A 59 -28.94 -7.81 12.13
CA GLY A 59 -30.18 -7.10 11.81
C GLY A 59 -31.15 -7.86 10.91
N LEU A 60 -30.62 -8.59 9.92
CA LEU A 60 -31.43 -9.45 9.05
C LEU A 60 -32.12 -10.58 9.86
N PHE A 61 -31.37 -11.27 10.73
CA PHE A 61 -31.86 -12.45 11.42
C PHE A 61 -32.70 -12.18 12.65
N ILE A 62 -32.42 -11.10 13.38
CA ILE A 62 -33.25 -10.72 14.52
C ILE A 62 -34.68 -10.45 14.06
N ARG A 63 -34.84 -9.86 12.86
CA ARG A 63 -36.16 -9.66 12.24
C ARG A 63 -36.87 -10.96 11.86
N LEU A 64 -36.12 -11.99 11.45
CA LEU A 64 -36.67 -13.32 11.15
C LEU A 64 -37.08 -14.11 12.40
N VAL A 65 -36.39 -13.86 13.52
CA VAL A 65 -36.71 -14.47 14.81
C VAL A 65 -37.96 -13.82 15.41
N PHE A 66 -38.11 -12.49 15.21
CA PHE A 66 -39.23 -11.70 15.70
C PHE A 66 -40.03 -11.04 14.54
N PRO A 67 -40.71 -11.84 13.68
CA PRO A 67 -41.37 -11.32 12.48
C PRO A 67 -42.62 -10.48 12.78
N ASN A 68 -43.27 -10.70 13.92
CA ASN A 68 -44.54 -10.05 14.30
C ASN A 68 -44.34 -8.70 15.01
N GLN A 69 -43.10 -8.25 15.17
CA GLN A 69 -42.80 -6.98 15.81
C GLN A 69 -42.86 -5.83 14.80
N THR A 70 -44.04 -5.25 14.58
CA THR A 70 -44.27 -4.25 13.52
C THR A 70 -44.54 -2.84 14.04
N THR A 71 -44.74 -2.67 15.34
CA THR A 71 -44.94 -1.33 15.92
C THR A 71 -43.61 -0.60 16.06
N LYS A 72 -43.63 0.74 15.93
CA LYS A 72 -42.43 1.58 16.13
C LYS A 72 -41.74 1.29 17.48
N MET A 73 -42.54 1.04 18.52
CA MET A 73 -42.05 0.71 19.87
C MET A 73 -41.27 -0.59 19.94
N GLN A 74 -41.72 -1.63 19.23
CA GLN A 74 -41.01 -2.91 19.21
C GLN A 74 -39.70 -2.83 18.41
N LEU A 75 -39.67 -2.07 17.32
CA LEU A 75 -38.45 -1.81 16.56
C LEU A 75 -37.42 -1.00 17.37
N LEU A 76 -37.88 -0.04 18.18
CA LEU A 76 -37.03 0.72 19.11
C LEU A 76 -36.42 -0.20 20.18
N ASN A 77 -37.22 -1.11 20.75
CA ASN A 77 -36.72 -2.07 21.74
C ASN A 77 -35.65 -3.01 21.15
N LEU A 78 -35.80 -3.45 19.90
CA LEU A 78 -34.79 -4.26 19.22
C LEU A 78 -33.51 -3.46 18.90
N ALA A 79 -33.65 -2.18 18.54
CA ALA A 79 -32.50 -1.30 18.34
C ALA A 79 -31.74 -1.08 19.65
N LEU A 80 -32.45 -0.84 20.76
CA LEU A 80 -31.85 -0.71 22.09
C LEU A 80 -31.14 -2.00 22.52
N PHE A 81 -31.78 -3.16 22.33
CA PHE A 81 -31.15 -4.45 22.60
C PHE A 81 -29.86 -4.65 21.80
N THR A 82 -29.86 -4.25 20.53
CA THR A 82 -28.69 -4.33 19.66
C THR A 82 -27.56 -3.43 20.16
N PHE A 83 -27.88 -2.19 20.53
CA PHE A 83 -26.88 -1.26 21.09
C PHE A 83 -26.29 -1.79 22.39
N VAL A 84 -27.10 -2.28 23.31
CA VAL A 84 -26.62 -2.87 24.58
C VAL A 84 -25.74 -4.08 24.32
N PHE A 85 -26.10 -4.93 23.37
CA PHE A 85 -25.28 -6.08 22.97
C PHE A 85 -23.93 -5.63 22.38
N ALA A 86 -23.92 -4.69 21.44
CA ALA A 86 -22.70 -4.17 20.83
C ALA A 86 -21.80 -3.45 21.85
N TYR A 87 -22.38 -2.61 22.70
CA TYR A 87 -21.65 -1.91 23.76
C TYR A 87 -21.09 -2.88 24.81
N GLY A 88 -21.83 -3.95 25.13
CA GLY A 88 -21.35 -5.02 26.00
C GLY A 88 -20.10 -5.70 25.45
N ILE A 89 -19.99 -5.88 24.12
CA ILE A 89 -18.78 -6.42 23.49
C ILE A 89 -17.61 -5.44 23.65
N GLN A 90 -17.83 -4.14 23.43
CA GLN A 90 -16.81 -3.10 23.65
C GLN A 90 -16.36 -3.09 25.12
N ALA A 91 -17.29 -3.24 26.07
CA ALA A 91 -16.94 -3.34 27.49
C ALA A 91 -16.09 -4.57 27.82
N LEU A 92 -16.32 -5.71 27.13
CA LEU A 92 -15.50 -6.92 27.32
C LEU A 92 -14.06 -6.73 26.81
N GLN A 93 -13.83 -5.86 25.82
CA GLN A 93 -12.49 -5.55 25.31
C GLN A 93 -11.63 -4.74 26.30
N LEU A 94 -12.21 -4.19 27.39
CA LEU A 94 -11.42 -3.61 28.48
C LEU A 94 -10.47 -4.63 29.14
N PHE A 95 -10.78 -5.92 29.01
CA PHE A 95 -10.01 -7.02 29.58
C PHE A 95 -9.10 -7.69 28.56
N THR A 96 -8.95 -7.15 27.35
CA THR A 96 -8.10 -7.73 26.30
C THR A 96 -6.89 -6.85 26.03
N GLU A 97 -5.70 -7.44 25.92
CA GLU A 97 -4.45 -6.67 25.72
C GLU A 97 -4.32 -6.14 24.28
N ASP A 98 -4.88 -6.85 23.30
CA ASP A 98 -4.68 -6.57 21.88
C ASP A 98 -5.75 -5.66 21.26
N ARG A 99 -6.82 -5.31 22.00
CA ARG A 99 -7.96 -4.54 21.47
C ARG A 99 -8.22 -3.30 22.33
N LYS A 100 -8.49 -2.18 21.65
CA LYS A 100 -8.88 -0.93 22.31
C LYS A 100 -10.39 -0.77 22.24
N PRO A 101 -11.10 -0.67 23.38
CA PRO A 101 -12.53 -0.48 23.39
C PRO A 101 -12.91 0.94 22.96
N TRP A 102 -13.98 1.08 22.18
CA TRP A 102 -14.50 2.39 21.78
C TRP A 102 -16.03 2.44 21.82
N GLY A 103 -16.59 3.43 22.54
CA GLY A 103 -18.05 3.56 22.69
C GLY A 103 -18.76 3.83 21.36
N GLY A 104 -18.16 4.64 20.50
CA GLY A 104 -18.68 4.98 19.17
C GLY A 104 -18.89 3.77 18.25
N ASP A 105 -18.16 2.68 18.45
CA ASP A 105 -18.30 1.46 17.63
C ASP A 105 -19.64 0.79 17.85
N ALA A 106 -20.21 0.86 19.06
CA ALA A 106 -21.55 0.37 19.33
C ALA A 106 -22.63 1.11 18.50
N VAL A 107 -22.39 2.39 18.19
CA VAL A 107 -23.27 3.19 17.32
C VAL A 107 -23.16 2.72 15.87
N TRP A 108 -21.95 2.46 15.37
CA TRP A 108 -21.75 1.94 14.01
C TRP A 108 -22.30 0.52 13.83
N ASN A 109 -22.16 -0.34 14.83
CA ASN A 109 -22.81 -1.66 14.87
C ASN A 109 -24.35 -1.54 14.78
N MET A 110 -24.94 -0.53 15.43
CA MET A 110 -26.38 -0.26 15.35
C MET A 110 -26.81 0.20 13.94
N VAL A 111 -25.98 0.96 13.22
CA VAL A 111 -26.19 1.28 11.79
C VAL A 111 -26.23 0.01 10.95
N GLY A 112 -25.29 -0.93 11.17
CA GLY A 112 -25.27 -2.24 10.54
C GLY A 112 -26.58 -3.02 10.72
N TYR A 113 -27.10 -3.04 11.94
CA TYR A 113 -28.42 -3.63 12.24
C TYR A 113 -29.54 -3.01 11.40
N PHE A 114 -29.60 -1.68 11.26
CA PHE A 114 -30.63 -1.02 10.45
C PHE A 114 -30.50 -1.37 8.96
N VAL A 115 -29.27 -1.43 8.43
CA VAL A 115 -29.02 -1.89 7.06
C VAL A 115 -29.55 -3.32 6.88
N GLY A 116 -29.31 -4.22 7.85
CA GLY A 116 -29.86 -5.58 7.84
C GLY A 116 -31.39 -5.63 7.81
N LEU A 117 -32.08 -4.73 8.53
CA LEU A 117 -33.55 -4.61 8.49
C LEU A 117 -34.07 -4.16 7.12
N VAL A 118 -33.38 -3.20 6.49
CA VAL A 118 -33.71 -2.71 5.16
C VAL A 118 -33.54 -3.84 4.13
N LEU A 119 -32.44 -4.59 4.20
CA LEU A 119 -32.21 -5.76 3.33
C LEU A 119 -33.28 -6.84 3.52
N PHE A 120 -33.74 -7.09 4.76
CA PHE A 120 -34.85 -7.98 5.01
C PHE A 120 -36.14 -7.51 4.31
N SER A 121 -36.38 -6.21 4.23
CA SER A 121 -37.55 -5.64 3.55
C SER A 121 -37.48 -5.86 2.04
N PHE A 122 -36.30 -5.74 1.43
CA PHE A 122 -36.07 -6.08 0.01
C PHE A 122 -36.28 -7.56 -0.30
N SER A 123 -36.00 -8.44 0.67
CA SER A 123 -36.28 -9.88 0.54
C SER A 123 -37.77 -10.19 0.29
N GLN A 124 -38.67 -9.24 0.58
CA GLN A 124 -40.11 -9.40 0.38
C GLN A 124 -40.62 -8.95 -1.01
N LEU A 125 -39.74 -8.46 -1.89
CA LEU A 125 -40.09 -7.97 -3.23
C LEU A 125 -40.71 -9.06 -4.14
N ARG A 126 -41.60 -8.62 -5.04
CA ARG A 126 -42.38 -9.51 -5.93
C ARG A 126 -41.52 -10.38 -6.86
N PHE A 127 -40.37 -9.90 -7.33
CA PHE A 127 -39.46 -10.65 -8.20
C PHE A 127 -38.89 -11.91 -7.53
N LEU A 128 -38.58 -11.83 -6.23
CA LEU A 128 -38.09 -12.97 -5.43
C LEU A 128 -39.18 -14.02 -5.15
N ARG A 129 -40.47 -13.71 -5.40
CA ARG A 129 -41.56 -14.69 -5.29
C ARG A 129 -41.53 -15.75 -6.39
N SER A 130 -40.91 -15.46 -7.54
CA SER A 130 -40.73 -16.45 -8.61
C SER A 130 -39.80 -17.59 -8.15
N ILE A 131 -38.72 -17.26 -7.43
CA ILE A 131 -37.80 -18.23 -6.82
C ILE A 131 -38.52 -19.10 -5.77
N GLN A 132 -39.49 -18.53 -5.05
CA GLN A 132 -40.28 -19.26 -4.04
C GLN A 132 -41.19 -20.35 -4.65
N THR A 133 -41.39 -20.37 -5.96
CA THR A 133 -42.15 -21.43 -6.65
C THR A 133 -41.32 -22.69 -6.92
N LEU A 134 -40.00 -22.59 -6.84
CA LEU A 134 -39.08 -23.72 -7.02
C LEU A 134 -39.15 -24.69 -5.84
N SER A 135 -38.80 -25.95 -6.06
CA SER A 135 -38.60 -26.92 -4.98
C SER A 135 -37.47 -26.45 -4.04
N ILE A 136 -37.46 -26.91 -2.78
CA ILE A 136 -36.40 -26.53 -1.83
C ILE A 136 -35.00 -26.88 -2.37
N ASN A 137 -34.88 -28.02 -3.05
CA ASN A 137 -33.63 -28.43 -3.68
C ASN A 137 -33.25 -27.49 -4.83
N GLY A 138 -34.23 -27.06 -5.63
CA GLY A 138 -34.03 -26.08 -6.69
C GLY A 138 -33.63 -24.71 -6.15
N GLN A 139 -34.22 -24.27 -5.03
CA GLN A 139 -33.88 -23.01 -4.38
C GLN A 139 -32.43 -23.02 -3.88
N ILE A 140 -32.01 -24.07 -3.15
CA ILE A 140 -30.63 -24.19 -2.66
C ILE A 140 -29.64 -24.25 -3.83
N SER A 141 -29.95 -25.04 -4.86
CA SER A 141 -29.09 -25.17 -6.05
C SER A 141 -28.96 -23.86 -6.81
N LEU A 142 -30.05 -23.10 -6.99
CA LEU A 142 -30.03 -21.80 -7.67
C LEU A 142 -29.12 -20.82 -6.94
N VAL A 143 -29.21 -20.79 -5.62
CA VAL A 143 -28.48 -19.84 -4.77
C VAL A 143 -27.00 -20.13 -4.81
N LEU A 144 -26.61 -21.38 -4.62
CA LEU A 144 -25.21 -21.79 -4.75
C LEU A 144 -24.66 -21.49 -6.15
N ALA A 145 -25.46 -21.73 -7.20
CA ALA A 145 -25.04 -21.41 -8.56
C ALA A 145 -24.81 -19.91 -8.77
N ILE A 146 -25.76 -19.06 -8.34
CA ILE A 146 -25.64 -17.60 -8.44
C ILE A 146 -24.46 -17.12 -7.60
N SER A 147 -24.29 -17.61 -6.37
CA SER A 147 -23.17 -17.23 -5.51
C SER A 147 -21.83 -17.53 -6.18
N ILE A 148 -21.63 -18.73 -6.74
CA ILE A 148 -20.39 -19.10 -7.43
C ILE A 148 -20.15 -18.19 -8.65
N ILE A 149 -21.18 -17.98 -9.49
CA ILE A 149 -21.07 -17.13 -10.69
C ILE A 149 -20.75 -15.68 -10.31
N VAL A 150 -21.41 -15.13 -9.31
CA VAL A 150 -21.19 -13.74 -8.89
C VAL A 150 -19.82 -13.59 -8.23
N LEU A 151 -19.37 -14.56 -7.43
CA LEU A 151 -18.01 -14.58 -6.84
C LEU A 151 -16.88 -14.61 -7.88
N GLU A 152 -17.19 -14.99 -9.12
CA GLU A 152 -16.26 -14.85 -10.22
C GLU A 152 -15.94 -13.37 -10.51
N LEU A 153 -16.87 -12.44 -10.29
CA LEU A 153 -16.69 -10.99 -10.50
C LEU A 153 -15.92 -10.27 -9.36
N ALA A 154 -15.43 -11.00 -8.36
CA ALA A 154 -14.57 -10.41 -7.34
C ALA A 154 -13.33 -9.75 -7.99
N PRO A 155 -12.85 -8.58 -7.52
CA PRO A 155 -13.18 -7.90 -6.26
C PRO A 155 -14.40 -6.95 -6.29
N PHE A 156 -15.28 -7.02 -7.29
CA PHE A 156 -16.50 -6.20 -7.38
C PHE A 156 -16.27 -4.68 -7.50
N ALA A 157 -15.17 -4.29 -8.12
CA ALA A 157 -14.77 -2.90 -8.35
C ALA A 157 -14.91 -2.48 -9.83
N PRO A 158 -16.15 -2.33 -10.35
CA PRO A 158 -16.34 -1.86 -11.71
C PRO A 158 -15.88 -0.39 -11.81
N SER A 159 -15.07 -0.10 -12.82
CA SER A 159 -14.66 1.23 -13.20
C SER A 159 -15.05 1.47 -14.66
N ILE A 160 -15.58 2.66 -14.93
CA ILE A 160 -15.90 3.11 -16.29
C ILE A 160 -14.66 3.75 -16.94
N ASP A 161 -13.55 3.84 -16.21
CA ASP A 161 -12.29 4.38 -16.71
C ASP A 161 -11.72 3.52 -17.85
N LEU A 162 -11.50 4.16 -18.99
CA LEU A 162 -10.90 3.55 -20.17
C LEU A 162 -9.48 3.03 -19.89
N ASP A 163 -8.78 3.61 -18.91
CA ASP A 163 -7.46 3.14 -18.51
C ASP A 163 -7.51 1.78 -17.82
N VAL A 164 -8.56 1.48 -17.04
CA VAL A 164 -8.75 0.16 -16.41
C VAL A 164 -9.00 -0.91 -17.48
N LEU A 165 -9.84 -0.60 -18.46
CA LEU A 165 -10.08 -1.47 -19.61
C LEU A 165 -8.78 -1.72 -20.39
N LYS A 166 -8.03 -0.67 -20.70
CA LYS A 166 -6.75 -0.74 -21.42
C LYS A 166 -5.71 -1.56 -20.63
N GLN A 167 -5.63 -1.39 -19.32
CA GLN A 167 -4.72 -2.15 -18.45
C GLN A 167 -5.06 -3.64 -18.44
N ASN A 168 -6.34 -4.01 -18.27
CA ASN A 168 -6.77 -5.40 -18.27
C ASN A 168 -6.60 -6.07 -19.64
N VAL A 169 -6.83 -5.34 -20.74
CA VAL A 169 -6.51 -5.82 -22.10
C VAL A 169 -5.01 -6.01 -22.28
N LYS A 170 -4.19 -5.05 -21.81
CA LYS A 170 -2.73 -5.16 -21.87
C LYS A 170 -2.23 -6.35 -21.07
N ALA A 171 -2.77 -6.60 -19.87
CA ALA A 171 -2.41 -7.73 -19.01
C ALA A 171 -2.63 -9.09 -19.71
N LEU A 172 -3.71 -9.21 -20.50
CA LEU A 172 -3.96 -10.41 -21.30
C LEU A 172 -2.95 -10.59 -22.45
N LEU A 173 -2.53 -9.49 -23.08
CA LEU A 173 -1.69 -9.52 -24.29
C LEU A 173 -0.19 -9.58 -24.00
N SER A 174 0.27 -9.07 -22.85
CA SER A 174 1.69 -8.90 -22.58
C SER A 174 2.45 -10.19 -22.28
N ASN A 175 1.79 -11.25 -21.80
CA ASN A 175 2.41 -12.57 -21.59
C ASN A 175 1.35 -13.70 -21.53
N PRO A 176 0.87 -14.21 -22.68
CA PRO A 176 -0.26 -15.14 -22.75
C PRO A 176 0.15 -16.56 -22.35
N THR A 177 0.29 -16.81 -21.05
CA THR A 177 0.56 -18.14 -20.50
C THR A 177 -0.74 -18.81 -20.06
N ILE A 178 -0.81 -20.13 -20.24
CA ILE A 178 -1.90 -20.97 -19.74
C ILE A 178 -1.32 -21.84 -18.65
N ASP A 179 -1.86 -21.70 -17.45
CA ASP A 179 -1.59 -22.62 -16.35
C ASP A 179 -2.63 -23.75 -16.39
N TRP A 180 -2.15 -24.97 -16.61
CA TRP A 180 -3.04 -26.12 -16.77
C TRP A 180 -3.75 -26.52 -15.48
N TYR A 181 -3.09 -26.37 -14.33
CA TYR A 181 -3.70 -26.66 -13.04
C TYR A 181 -4.88 -25.71 -12.79
N TRP A 182 -4.64 -24.41 -12.91
CA TRP A 182 -5.68 -23.40 -12.75
C TRP A 182 -6.75 -23.47 -13.84
N THR A 183 -6.42 -23.96 -15.04
CA THR A 183 -7.39 -24.18 -16.11
C THR A 183 -8.39 -25.28 -15.76
N VAL A 184 -7.91 -26.43 -15.25
CA VAL A 184 -8.78 -27.54 -14.83
C VAL A 184 -9.67 -27.11 -13.66
N GLU A 185 -9.07 -26.44 -12.67
CA GLU A 185 -9.77 -25.92 -11.51
C GLU A 185 -10.85 -24.89 -11.88
N GLY A 186 -10.54 -23.98 -12.81
CA GLY A 186 -11.46 -22.98 -13.34
C GLY A 186 -12.57 -23.58 -14.20
N THR A 187 -12.27 -24.60 -15.01
CA THR A 187 -13.30 -25.34 -15.75
C THR A 187 -14.29 -25.99 -14.80
N LEU A 188 -13.81 -26.63 -13.73
CA LEU A 188 -14.68 -27.23 -12.73
C LEU A 188 -15.51 -26.17 -11.96
N TYR A 189 -14.92 -25.00 -11.69
CA TYR A 189 -15.62 -23.86 -11.07
C TYR A 189 -16.85 -23.41 -11.87
N TRP A 190 -16.82 -23.52 -13.21
CA TRP A 190 -17.97 -23.22 -14.09
C TRP A 190 -18.95 -24.40 -14.28
N LEU A 191 -18.47 -25.64 -14.33
CA LEU A 191 -19.34 -26.82 -14.52
C LEU A 191 -20.31 -27.03 -13.34
N VAL A 192 -19.87 -26.69 -12.13
CA VAL A 192 -20.69 -26.81 -10.91
C VAL A 192 -21.95 -25.94 -10.96
N PRO A 193 -21.86 -24.60 -11.16
CA PRO A 193 -23.05 -23.77 -11.28
C PRO A 193 -23.91 -24.15 -12.50
N PHE A 194 -23.35 -24.63 -13.62
CA PHE A 194 -24.17 -25.12 -14.73
C PHE A 194 -25.05 -26.30 -14.32
N TYR A 195 -24.47 -27.26 -13.60
CA TYR A 195 -25.19 -28.41 -13.09
C TYR A 195 -26.24 -28.03 -12.05
N LEU A 196 -25.90 -27.12 -11.13
CA LEU A 196 -26.83 -26.62 -10.12
C LEU A 196 -27.99 -25.81 -10.76
N LEU A 197 -27.72 -25.02 -11.80
CA LEU A 197 -28.75 -24.35 -12.60
C LEU A 197 -29.65 -25.35 -13.32
N LYS A 198 -29.10 -26.45 -13.84
CA LYS A 198 -29.90 -27.54 -14.44
C LYS A 198 -30.89 -28.13 -13.44
N LEU A 199 -30.49 -28.30 -12.18
CA LEU A 199 -31.37 -28.80 -11.13
C LEU A 199 -32.43 -27.78 -10.70
N ALA A 200 -32.07 -26.49 -10.69
CA ALA A 200 -32.96 -25.42 -10.24
C ALA A 200 -33.97 -24.99 -11.32
N VAL A 201 -33.46 -24.66 -12.51
CA VAL A 201 -34.22 -24.11 -13.63
C VAL A 201 -33.70 -24.76 -14.92
N PRO A 202 -34.21 -25.95 -15.29
CA PRO A 202 -33.67 -26.75 -16.41
C PRO A 202 -33.56 -26.00 -17.73
N SER A 203 -34.47 -25.04 -17.98
CA SER A 203 -34.46 -24.23 -19.21
C SER A 203 -33.23 -23.33 -19.32
N PHE A 204 -32.63 -22.91 -18.21
CA PHE A 204 -31.41 -22.07 -18.18
C PHE A 204 -30.12 -22.84 -18.41
N ALA A 205 -30.15 -24.18 -18.34
CA ALA A 205 -28.97 -25.02 -18.52
C ALA A 205 -28.70 -25.41 -19.99
N SER A 206 -29.31 -24.70 -20.94
CA SER A 206 -29.03 -24.86 -22.37
C SER A 206 -27.72 -24.16 -22.73
N LEU A 207 -26.96 -24.76 -23.65
CA LEU A 207 -25.65 -24.24 -24.06
C LEU A 207 -25.70 -22.75 -24.47
N PRO A 208 -26.68 -22.26 -25.27
CA PRO A 208 -26.71 -20.84 -25.64
C PRO A 208 -26.85 -19.89 -24.45
N ARG A 209 -27.67 -20.24 -23.45
CA ARG A 209 -27.89 -19.39 -22.26
C ARG A 209 -26.68 -19.39 -21.34
N LEU A 210 -26.06 -20.56 -21.17
CA LEU A 210 -24.82 -20.68 -20.39
C LEU A 210 -23.67 -19.92 -21.06
N SER A 211 -23.57 -19.95 -22.40
CA SER A 211 -22.60 -19.14 -23.13
C SER A 211 -22.77 -17.65 -22.85
N VAL A 212 -24.01 -17.13 -22.88
CA VAL A 212 -24.28 -15.72 -22.55
C VAL A 212 -23.79 -15.39 -21.13
N ILE A 213 -24.09 -16.23 -20.14
CA ILE A 213 -23.66 -16.02 -18.76
C ILE A 213 -22.12 -15.95 -18.66
N VAL A 214 -21.41 -16.94 -19.22
CA VAL A 214 -19.94 -17.00 -19.20
C VAL A 214 -19.35 -15.76 -19.87
N PHE A 215 -19.80 -15.44 -21.09
CA PHE A 215 -19.29 -14.28 -21.82
C PHE A 215 -19.57 -12.97 -21.10
N SER A 216 -20.77 -12.78 -20.53
CA SER A 216 -21.08 -11.57 -19.78
C SER A 216 -20.19 -11.40 -18.55
N VAL A 217 -19.92 -12.48 -17.80
CA VAL A 217 -19.05 -12.43 -16.62
C VAL A 217 -17.59 -12.15 -17.02
N LEU A 218 -17.08 -12.85 -18.03
CA LEU A 218 -15.71 -12.65 -18.51
C LEU A 218 -15.53 -11.24 -19.10
N LEU A 219 -16.51 -10.72 -19.83
CA LEU A 219 -16.48 -9.35 -20.35
C LEU A 219 -16.52 -8.31 -19.23
N ALA A 220 -17.38 -8.51 -18.22
CA ALA A 220 -17.46 -7.62 -17.07
C ALA A 220 -16.14 -7.54 -16.29
N LYS A 221 -15.32 -8.59 -16.28
CA LYS A 221 -13.99 -8.54 -15.65
C LYS A 221 -13.03 -7.52 -16.25
N PHE A 222 -13.16 -7.18 -17.53
CA PHE A 222 -12.28 -6.19 -18.15
C PHE A 222 -12.50 -4.77 -17.63
N ILE A 223 -13.69 -4.47 -17.12
CA ILE A 223 -14.00 -3.18 -16.51
C ILE A 223 -13.86 -3.22 -14.98
N ILE A 224 -13.41 -4.33 -14.39
CA ILE A 224 -13.19 -4.43 -12.95
C ILE A 224 -11.73 -4.16 -12.64
N VAL A 225 -11.48 -3.26 -11.69
CA VAL A 225 -10.14 -2.91 -11.21
C VAL A 225 -9.51 -4.13 -10.53
N SER A 226 -8.25 -4.42 -10.86
CA SER A 226 -7.48 -5.54 -10.30
C SER A 226 -8.15 -6.92 -10.45
N SER A 227 -8.89 -7.12 -11.54
CA SER A 227 -9.60 -8.39 -11.82
C SER A 227 -8.69 -9.55 -12.27
N ASN A 228 -7.38 -9.30 -12.43
CA ASN A 228 -6.37 -10.28 -12.84
C ASN A 228 -6.79 -11.11 -14.08
N VAL A 229 -7.28 -10.43 -15.11
CA VAL A 229 -7.69 -11.08 -16.37
C VAL A 229 -6.47 -11.70 -17.05
N ASN A 230 -6.53 -13.01 -17.29
CA ASN A 230 -5.48 -13.79 -17.95
C ASN A 230 -6.07 -14.86 -18.89
N LEU A 231 -5.21 -15.51 -19.67
CA LEU A 231 -5.63 -16.49 -20.67
C LEU A 231 -6.21 -17.77 -20.03
N THR A 232 -5.63 -18.24 -18.92
CA THR A 232 -6.12 -19.36 -18.11
C THR A 232 -7.61 -19.22 -17.77
N LEU A 233 -8.04 -18.04 -17.35
CA LEU A 233 -9.43 -17.76 -16.99
C LEU A 233 -10.38 -17.84 -18.19
N LEU A 234 -9.99 -17.26 -19.33
CA LEU A 234 -10.78 -17.30 -20.56
C LEU A 234 -10.94 -18.74 -21.06
N VAL A 235 -9.82 -19.47 -21.11
CA VAL A 235 -9.77 -20.88 -21.54
C VAL A 235 -10.61 -21.76 -20.60
N SER A 236 -10.58 -21.51 -19.29
CA SER A 236 -11.39 -22.24 -18.30
C SER A 236 -12.89 -22.20 -18.61
N GLY A 237 -13.42 -21.01 -18.91
CA GLY A 237 -14.84 -20.81 -19.23
C GLY A 237 -15.23 -21.45 -20.56
N ILE A 238 -14.39 -21.31 -21.59
CA ILE A 238 -14.59 -21.94 -22.90
C ILE A 238 -14.59 -23.47 -22.77
N ASN A 239 -13.61 -24.03 -22.05
CA ASN A 239 -13.53 -25.47 -21.80
C ASN A 239 -14.77 -25.98 -21.06
N ALA A 240 -15.30 -25.24 -20.09
CA ALA A 240 -16.53 -25.63 -19.40
C ALA A 240 -17.74 -25.69 -20.34
N LEU A 241 -17.86 -24.75 -21.28
CA LEU A 241 -18.91 -24.76 -22.30
C LEU A 241 -18.77 -25.95 -23.26
N ILE A 242 -17.55 -26.26 -23.70
CA ILE A 242 -17.26 -27.43 -24.56
C ILE A 242 -17.63 -28.73 -23.83
N VAL A 243 -17.13 -28.90 -22.61
CA VAL A 243 -17.42 -30.09 -21.78
C VAL A 243 -18.91 -30.23 -21.53
N TRP A 244 -19.62 -29.12 -21.24
CA TRP A 244 -21.07 -29.14 -21.08
C TRP A 244 -21.82 -29.50 -22.36
N GLY A 245 -21.40 -28.96 -23.50
CA GLY A 245 -22.01 -29.24 -24.81
C GLY A 245 -21.88 -30.70 -25.22
N VAL A 246 -20.70 -31.30 -25.00
CA VAL A 246 -20.41 -32.69 -25.38
C VAL A 246 -20.93 -33.70 -24.34
N PHE A 247 -20.71 -33.42 -23.05
CA PHE A 247 -20.93 -34.38 -21.96
C PHE A 247 -22.00 -33.98 -20.95
N GLY A 248 -22.65 -32.81 -21.05
CA GLY A 248 -23.57 -32.30 -20.03
C GLY A 248 -24.81 -33.17 -19.73
N ARG A 249 -25.17 -34.08 -20.65
CA ARG A 249 -26.19 -35.12 -20.41
C ARG A 249 -25.66 -36.29 -19.56
N ARG A 250 -24.36 -36.58 -19.64
CA ARG A 250 -23.68 -37.69 -18.95
C ARG A 250 -23.08 -37.28 -17.60
N ILE A 251 -22.82 -35.99 -17.38
CA ILE A 251 -22.39 -35.48 -16.07
C ILE A 251 -23.48 -35.82 -15.04
N ASN A 252 -23.10 -36.56 -14.00
CA ASN A 252 -23.97 -36.95 -12.90
C ASN A 252 -23.48 -36.37 -11.56
N ILE A 253 -24.36 -36.40 -10.56
CA ILE A 253 -24.12 -35.76 -9.25
C ILE A 253 -22.92 -36.38 -8.54
N GLY A 254 -22.80 -37.71 -8.54
CA GLY A 254 -21.72 -38.42 -7.84
C GLY A 254 -20.35 -38.10 -8.42
N PHE A 255 -20.22 -38.09 -9.75
CA PHE A 255 -19.00 -37.71 -10.45
C PHE A 255 -18.57 -36.28 -10.11
N LEU A 256 -19.51 -35.33 -10.16
CA LEU A 256 -19.22 -33.94 -9.85
C LEU A 256 -18.87 -33.74 -8.36
N ALA A 257 -19.50 -34.49 -7.46
CA ALA A 257 -19.19 -34.45 -6.03
C ALA A 257 -17.77 -34.97 -5.74
N VAL A 258 -17.33 -36.04 -6.42
CA VAL A 258 -15.96 -36.55 -6.30
C VAL A 258 -14.95 -35.55 -6.86
N LEU A 259 -15.21 -34.96 -8.03
CA LEU A 259 -14.34 -33.93 -8.59
C LEU A 259 -14.22 -32.71 -7.66
N MET A 260 -15.29 -32.32 -6.99
CA MET A 260 -15.26 -31.23 -6.01
C MET A 260 -14.42 -31.57 -4.76
N LEU A 261 -14.42 -32.83 -4.30
CA LEU A 261 -13.54 -33.27 -3.22
C LEU A 261 -12.07 -33.25 -3.67
N ILE A 262 -11.79 -33.73 -4.89
CA ILE A 262 -10.44 -33.66 -5.48
C ILE A 262 -9.99 -32.21 -5.54
N LYS A 263 -10.83 -31.30 -6.05
CA LYS A 263 -10.58 -29.85 -6.10
C LYS A 263 -10.21 -29.26 -4.75
N ILE A 264 -10.90 -29.65 -3.68
CA ILE A 264 -10.61 -29.15 -2.33
C ILE A 264 -9.21 -29.58 -1.91
N VAL A 265 -8.88 -30.87 -2.08
CA VAL A 265 -7.58 -31.43 -1.69
C VAL A 265 -6.45 -30.85 -2.55
N SER A 266 -6.63 -30.78 -3.86
CA SER A 266 -5.64 -30.22 -4.77
C SER A 266 -5.38 -28.75 -4.49
N ASN A 267 -6.45 -27.96 -4.28
CA ASN A 267 -6.33 -26.53 -4.00
C ASN A 267 -5.60 -26.24 -2.70
N GLY A 268 -5.84 -27.02 -1.64
CA GLY A 268 -5.14 -26.84 -0.38
C GLY A 268 -3.67 -27.30 -0.39
N LEU A 269 -3.26 -28.16 -1.32
CA LEU A 269 -1.88 -28.67 -1.38
C LEU A 269 -1.03 -28.02 -2.47
N HIS A 270 -1.62 -27.30 -3.41
CA HIS A 270 -0.89 -26.53 -4.43
C HIS A 270 -0.01 -25.45 -3.77
N PRO A 271 1.27 -25.24 -4.19
CA PRO A 271 1.94 -25.70 -5.43
C PRO A 271 2.52 -27.12 -5.39
N PHE A 272 2.12 -27.95 -4.43
CA PHE A 272 2.60 -29.31 -4.22
C PHE A 272 4.09 -29.38 -3.85
N VAL A 273 4.58 -28.34 -3.17
CA VAL A 273 5.96 -28.24 -2.69
C VAL A 273 5.98 -28.45 -1.18
N LEU A 274 6.80 -29.41 -0.74
CA LEU A 274 6.97 -29.72 0.68
C LEU A 274 7.88 -28.67 1.35
N SER A 275 7.53 -28.29 2.57
CA SER A 275 8.33 -27.41 3.43
C SER A 275 9.44 -28.21 4.13
N GLU A 276 10.64 -27.62 4.23
CA GLU A 276 11.76 -28.21 4.97
C GLU A 276 11.52 -28.22 6.49
N GLN A 277 10.70 -27.28 6.98
CA GLN A 277 10.30 -27.20 8.38
C GLN A 277 8.82 -27.55 8.55
N THR A 278 8.49 -28.26 9.65
CA THR A 278 7.10 -28.63 9.96
C THR A 278 6.41 -27.47 10.67
N GLN A 279 5.27 -27.02 10.15
CA GLN A 279 4.47 -25.97 10.75
C GLN A 279 3.54 -26.53 11.84
N ALA A 280 3.20 -25.71 12.83
CA ALA A 280 2.25 -26.09 13.88
C ALA A 280 0.80 -25.97 13.38
N PHE A 281 -0.05 -26.95 13.74
CA PHE A 281 -1.48 -26.91 13.43
C PHE A 281 -2.23 -26.01 14.43
N ASN A 282 -2.94 -25.01 13.93
CA ASN A 282 -3.72 -24.08 14.76
C ASN A 282 -5.12 -24.62 15.02
N TRP A 283 -5.38 -25.02 16.28
CA TRP A 283 -6.71 -25.51 16.68
C TRP A 283 -7.73 -24.39 16.85
N ILE A 284 -7.28 -23.16 17.11
CA ILE A 284 -8.15 -21.99 17.19
C ILE A 284 -8.55 -21.61 15.75
N PRO A 285 -9.85 -21.61 15.40
CA PRO A 285 -10.26 -21.30 14.05
C PRO A 285 -10.12 -19.80 13.77
N PHE A 286 -9.95 -19.51 12.48
CA PHE A 286 -9.82 -18.21 11.84
C PHE A 286 -8.48 -17.49 12.08
N THR A 287 -7.47 -18.16 12.62
CA THR A 287 -6.14 -17.58 12.87
C THR A 287 -5.48 -17.05 11.59
N GLY A 288 -5.48 -17.82 10.50
CA GLY A 288 -4.97 -17.39 9.20
C GLY A 288 -5.88 -16.39 8.49
N SER A 289 -7.19 -16.40 8.79
CA SER A 289 -8.19 -15.52 8.16
C SER A 289 -8.35 -14.16 8.85
N MET A 290 -7.94 -14.04 10.12
CA MET A 290 -8.01 -12.81 10.92
C MET A 290 -6.76 -11.93 10.76
N ASN A 291 -5.72 -12.45 10.11
CA ASN A 291 -4.49 -11.73 9.76
C ASN A 291 -4.49 -11.37 8.26
N GLY A 292 -3.91 -10.22 7.89
CA GLY A 292 -3.81 -9.77 6.49
C GLY A 292 -5.00 -8.93 6.00
N ASN A 293 -5.19 -8.84 4.67
CA ASN A 293 -6.17 -7.94 4.07
C ASN A 293 -7.61 -8.43 4.28
N ILE A 294 -8.40 -7.71 5.08
CA ILE A 294 -9.79 -8.04 5.44
C ILE A 294 -10.67 -8.23 4.20
N LEU A 295 -10.55 -7.37 3.18
CA LEU A 295 -11.38 -7.45 1.97
C LEU A 295 -11.07 -8.71 1.15
N PHE A 296 -9.78 -9.04 1.00
CA PHE A 296 -9.33 -10.26 0.38
C PHE A 296 -9.83 -11.49 1.16
N ASN A 297 -9.67 -11.48 2.49
CA ASN A 297 -10.10 -12.57 3.36
C ASN A 297 -11.63 -12.77 3.29
N ILE A 298 -12.44 -11.70 3.23
CA ILE A 298 -13.89 -11.81 3.03
C ILE A 298 -14.22 -12.50 1.70
N VAL A 299 -13.56 -12.12 0.61
CA VAL A 299 -13.79 -12.73 -0.71
C VAL A 299 -13.37 -14.20 -0.72
N VAL A 300 -12.22 -14.52 -0.14
CA VAL A 300 -11.72 -15.91 0.01
C VAL A 300 -12.70 -16.72 0.84
N PHE A 301 -13.18 -16.19 1.96
CA PHE A 301 -14.14 -16.85 2.84
C PHE A 301 -15.49 -17.09 2.14
N ALA A 302 -15.98 -16.11 1.38
CA ALA A 302 -17.20 -16.25 0.59
C ALA A 302 -17.05 -17.34 -0.49
N LYS A 303 -15.90 -17.41 -1.16
CA LYS A 303 -15.56 -18.49 -2.10
C LYS A 303 -15.54 -19.86 -1.40
N LYS A 304 -14.87 -19.97 -0.25
CA LYS A 304 -14.84 -21.21 0.56
C LYS A 304 -16.24 -21.66 0.96
N ILE A 305 -17.10 -20.75 1.46
CA ILE A 305 -18.49 -21.08 1.81
C ILE A 305 -19.28 -21.59 0.61
N ALA A 306 -19.15 -20.92 -0.55
CA ALA A 306 -19.86 -21.33 -1.76
C ALA A 306 -19.40 -22.71 -2.27
N ILE A 307 -18.08 -22.95 -2.30
CA ILE A 307 -17.49 -24.22 -2.75
C ILE A 307 -17.81 -25.36 -1.78
N TYR A 308 -17.58 -25.19 -0.47
CA TYR A 308 -17.88 -26.22 0.52
C TYR A 308 -19.38 -26.50 0.61
N GLY A 309 -20.21 -25.46 0.47
CA GLY A 309 -21.66 -25.59 0.36
C GLY A 309 -22.10 -26.37 -0.87
N ALA A 310 -21.52 -26.10 -2.04
CA ALA A 310 -21.78 -26.87 -3.25
C ALA A 310 -21.33 -28.33 -3.12
N THR A 311 -20.16 -28.60 -2.55
CA THR A 311 -19.66 -29.96 -2.32
C THR A 311 -20.57 -30.75 -1.39
N ILE A 312 -20.90 -30.20 -0.21
CA ILE A 312 -21.79 -30.85 0.76
C ILE A 312 -23.18 -31.06 0.15
N TRP A 313 -23.67 -30.09 -0.63
CA TRP A 313 -24.97 -30.18 -1.29
C TRP A 313 -25.02 -31.27 -2.36
N LEU A 314 -24.00 -31.37 -3.22
CA LEU A 314 -23.91 -32.43 -4.23
C LEU A 314 -23.79 -33.82 -3.58
N LEU A 315 -22.96 -33.96 -2.55
CA LEU A 315 -22.86 -35.20 -1.75
C LEU A 315 -24.19 -35.55 -1.08
N PHE A 316 -24.95 -34.56 -0.61
CA PHE A 316 -26.27 -34.78 -0.03
C PHE A 316 -27.29 -35.23 -1.07
N LEU A 317 -27.31 -34.60 -2.26
CA LEU A 317 -28.19 -35.01 -3.35
C LEU A 317 -27.88 -36.44 -3.81
N TRP A 318 -26.62 -36.85 -3.74
CA TRP A 318 -26.20 -38.22 -4.08
C TRP A 318 -26.52 -39.24 -2.97
N SER A 319 -26.20 -38.94 -1.71
CA SER A 319 -26.30 -39.90 -0.59
C SER A 319 -27.63 -39.84 0.18
N GLN A 320 -28.39 -38.76 0.04
CA GLN A 320 -29.59 -38.42 0.83
C GLN A 320 -29.35 -38.34 2.35
N ARG A 321 -28.08 -38.32 2.79
CA ARG A 321 -27.68 -38.31 4.20
C ARG A 321 -26.78 -37.12 4.46
N LEU A 322 -27.36 -36.04 4.97
CA LEU A 322 -26.64 -34.79 5.20
C LEU A 322 -25.45 -34.98 6.15
N LEU A 323 -25.62 -35.75 7.22
CA LEU A 323 -24.53 -36.03 8.17
C LEU A 323 -23.34 -36.72 7.48
N MET A 324 -23.58 -37.76 6.67
CA MET A 324 -22.50 -38.46 5.95
C MET A 324 -21.84 -37.55 4.92
N SER A 325 -22.61 -36.70 4.25
CA SER A 325 -22.10 -35.73 3.28
C SER A 325 -21.15 -34.72 3.94
N THR A 326 -21.54 -34.24 5.13
CA THR A 326 -20.69 -33.35 5.94
C THR A 326 -19.46 -34.05 6.46
N LEU A 327 -19.56 -35.30 6.94
CA LEU A 327 -18.42 -36.07 7.43
C LEU A 327 -17.40 -36.33 6.33
N VAL A 328 -17.84 -36.69 5.12
CA VAL A 328 -16.92 -36.92 3.98
C VAL A 328 -16.22 -35.63 3.57
N CYS A 329 -16.96 -34.52 3.42
CA CYS A 329 -16.37 -33.23 3.10
C CYS A 329 -15.42 -32.73 4.20
N GLY A 330 -15.85 -32.81 5.46
CA GLY A 330 -15.05 -32.41 6.62
C GLY A 330 -13.80 -33.26 6.80
N ALA A 331 -13.86 -34.57 6.52
CA ALA A 331 -12.68 -35.43 6.54
C ALA A 331 -11.67 -35.03 5.45
N ALA A 332 -12.13 -34.69 4.24
CA ALA A 332 -11.25 -34.21 3.17
C ALA A 332 -10.59 -32.87 3.54
N LEU A 333 -11.35 -31.93 4.11
CA LEU A 333 -10.82 -30.65 4.58
C LEU A 333 -9.80 -30.83 5.71
N LEU A 334 -10.15 -31.59 6.76
CA LEU A 334 -9.24 -31.85 7.88
C LEU A 334 -7.97 -32.57 7.41
N MET A 335 -8.09 -33.55 6.52
CA MET A 335 -6.93 -34.22 5.94
C MET A 335 -6.03 -33.23 5.19
N THR A 336 -6.62 -32.31 4.43
CA THR A 336 -5.88 -31.29 3.67
C THR A 336 -5.15 -30.33 4.62
N GLU A 337 -5.83 -29.81 5.64
CA GLU A 337 -5.27 -28.91 6.65
C GLU A 337 -4.16 -29.60 7.47
N LEU A 338 -4.31 -30.87 7.81
CA LEU A 338 -3.24 -31.64 8.48
C LEU A 338 -2.02 -31.84 7.57
N LEU A 339 -2.25 -32.11 6.28
CA LEU A 339 -1.16 -32.25 5.31
C LEU A 339 -0.42 -30.93 5.08
N GLN A 340 -1.12 -29.79 5.10
CA GLN A 340 -0.55 -28.45 4.94
C GLN A 340 0.56 -28.13 5.96
N THR A 341 0.60 -28.77 7.14
CA THR A 341 1.74 -28.69 8.07
C THR A 341 3.11 -29.03 7.46
N ARG A 342 3.10 -29.71 6.31
CA ARG A 342 4.28 -30.13 5.53
C ARG A 342 4.40 -29.44 4.18
N PHE A 343 3.52 -28.51 3.80
CA PHE A 343 3.58 -27.80 2.52
C PHE A 343 3.89 -26.33 2.72
N VAL A 344 4.58 -25.72 1.76
CA VAL A 344 4.92 -24.29 1.77
C VAL A 344 3.68 -23.42 1.59
N ASP A 345 3.77 -22.13 1.97
CA ASP A 345 2.75 -21.09 1.73
C ASP A 345 1.34 -21.40 2.29
N SER A 346 1.26 -22.22 3.34
CA SER A 346 0.00 -22.58 3.99
C SER A 346 -0.02 -22.21 5.47
N THR A 347 -1.23 -22.09 6.03
CA THR A 347 -1.48 -21.81 7.46
C THR A 347 -2.45 -22.85 8.00
N PRO A 348 -1.95 -24.06 8.37
CA PRO A 348 -2.80 -25.19 8.73
C PRO A 348 -3.65 -24.87 9.97
N GLU A 349 -4.97 -24.89 9.82
CA GLU A 349 -5.90 -24.50 10.88
C GLU A 349 -7.26 -25.21 10.86
N SER A 350 -8.05 -25.05 11.93
CA SER A 350 -9.35 -25.71 12.05
C SER A 350 -10.52 -25.01 11.33
N THR A 351 -10.27 -23.85 10.70
CA THR A 351 -11.28 -22.96 10.09
C THR A 351 -12.20 -23.68 9.11
N ASP A 352 -11.62 -24.39 8.16
CA ASP A 352 -12.37 -24.96 7.05
C ASP A 352 -13.29 -26.10 7.50
N LEU A 353 -12.88 -26.84 8.53
CA LEU A 353 -13.72 -27.83 9.20
C LEU A 353 -14.92 -27.18 9.91
N VAL A 354 -14.68 -26.07 10.63
CA VAL A 354 -15.75 -25.30 11.31
C VAL A 354 -16.75 -24.75 10.29
N LEU A 355 -16.26 -24.22 9.16
CA LEU A 355 -17.09 -23.75 8.05
C LEU A 355 -17.99 -24.87 7.50
N ALA A 356 -17.44 -26.05 7.23
CA ALA A 356 -18.21 -27.18 6.71
C ALA A 356 -19.35 -27.60 7.65
N VAL A 357 -19.09 -27.64 8.96
CA VAL A 357 -20.10 -27.94 9.99
C VAL A 357 -21.17 -26.85 10.04
N PHE A 358 -20.77 -25.57 9.98
CA PHE A 358 -21.69 -24.44 9.99
C PHE A 358 -22.61 -24.43 8.75
N ILE A 359 -22.05 -24.67 7.56
CA ILE A 359 -22.82 -24.77 6.31
C ILE A 359 -23.83 -25.93 6.39
N ALA A 360 -23.40 -27.10 6.86
CA ALA A 360 -24.27 -28.25 7.04
C ALA A 360 -25.40 -27.96 8.05
N PHE A 361 -25.10 -27.21 9.10
CA PHE A 361 -26.10 -26.76 10.06
C PHE A 361 -27.14 -25.86 9.40
N ILE A 362 -26.73 -24.88 8.58
CA ILE A 362 -27.65 -24.04 7.82
C ILE A 362 -28.52 -24.89 6.89
N LEU A 363 -27.92 -25.78 6.10
CA LEU A 363 -28.65 -26.68 5.20
C LEU A 363 -29.67 -27.53 5.97
N LYS A 364 -29.31 -28.08 7.13
CA LYS A 364 -30.23 -28.85 7.99
C LYS A 364 -31.45 -28.04 8.42
N GLN A 365 -31.28 -26.75 8.73
CA GLN A 365 -32.38 -25.86 9.13
C GLN A 365 -33.32 -25.56 7.96
N VAL A 366 -32.78 -25.49 6.74
CA VAL A 366 -33.54 -25.25 5.51
C VAL A 366 -34.27 -26.53 5.04
N ILE A 367 -33.66 -27.70 5.18
CA ILE A 367 -34.21 -29.01 4.78
C ILE A 367 -35.25 -29.56 5.77
N LYS A 368 -35.07 -29.32 7.09
CA LYS A 368 -35.92 -29.87 8.18
C LYS A 368 -37.45 -29.74 8.01
N PRO A 369 -38.04 -28.73 7.35
CA PRO A 369 -39.50 -28.62 7.26
C PRO A 369 -40.19 -29.65 6.34
N SER A 370 -39.46 -30.47 5.57
CA SER A 370 -40.07 -31.43 4.64
C SER A 370 -40.28 -32.85 5.20
N LEU A 371 -39.68 -33.18 6.36
CA LEU A 371 -39.76 -34.52 6.96
C LEU A 371 -40.94 -34.70 7.93
N SER A 372 -41.67 -33.64 8.28
CA SER A 372 -42.83 -33.72 9.19
C SER A 372 -44.18 -33.90 8.49
N HIS A 373 -44.20 -34.18 7.17
CA HIS A 373 -45.45 -34.33 6.42
C HIS A 373 -45.62 -35.68 5.72
N ASN A 374 -44.83 -36.69 6.10
CA ASN A 374 -44.94 -38.02 5.49
C ASN A 374 -44.81 -39.17 6.50
N LYS A 375 -45.29 -38.98 7.74
CA LYS A 375 -45.33 -40.05 8.75
C LYS A 375 -46.72 -40.49 9.22
N ASP A 376 -47.80 -39.84 8.80
CA ASP A 376 -49.16 -40.28 9.17
C ASP A 376 -49.98 -40.66 7.92
N LYS A 377 -49.76 -41.87 7.44
CA LYS A 377 -50.80 -42.66 6.76
C LYS A 377 -50.99 -43.94 7.56
N PRO A 378 -52.08 -44.07 8.35
CA PRO A 378 -52.53 -45.39 8.73
C PRO A 378 -53.26 -46.03 7.53
N LEU A 379 -53.00 -47.33 7.33
CA LEU A 379 -53.91 -48.21 6.59
C LEU A 379 -55.28 -48.19 7.31
N ALA A 380 -56.36 -47.94 6.58
CA ALA A 380 -57.67 -48.49 6.91
C ALA A 380 -58.58 -48.51 5.68
N SER A 381 -59.21 -49.66 5.52
CA SER A 381 -60.17 -50.04 4.49
C SER A 381 -61.59 -49.51 4.75
N THR A 382 -62.44 -49.68 3.74
CA THR A 382 -63.91 -49.92 3.80
C THR A 382 -64.87 -48.77 4.17
N ALA A 383 -65.48 -48.22 3.11
CA ALA A 383 -66.92 -48.24 2.77
C ALA A 383 -67.99 -47.40 3.52
N VAL A 384 -68.89 -46.82 2.70
CA VAL A 384 -70.35 -46.56 2.87
C VAL A 384 -70.87 -45.11 3.16
N ILE A 385 -71.37 -44.49 2.07
CA ILE A 385 -72.71 -43.88 1.79
C ILE A 385 -73.27 -42.62 2.54
N ASN A 386 -73.81 -41.70 1.70
CA ASN A 386 -74.80 -40.58 1.88
C ASN A 386 -74.38 -39.35 2.72
N GLY A 387 -74.77 -38.10 2.45
CA GLY A 387 -75.66 -37.46 1.46
C GLY A 387 -75.83 -35.97 1.84
N GLU A 388 -76.00 -35.11 0.83
CA GLU A 388 -76.65 -33.78 0.80
C GLU A 388 -76.24 -32.55 1.66
N GLN A 389 -76.07 -31.44 0.90
CA GLN A 389 -76.58 -30.06 1.10
C GLN A 389 -75.79 -28.94 1.83
N LEU A 390 -75.48 -27.92 1.01
CA LEU A 390 -75.77 -26.48 1.13
C LEU A 390 -74.86 -25.52 1.96
N MET A 391 -74.26 -24.59 1.18
CA MET A 391 -74.23 -23.12 1.34
C MET A 391 -73.48 -22.43 2.50
N LYS A 392 -72.35 -21.81 2.09
CA LYS A 392 -71.90 -20.40 2.25
C LYS A 392 -71.88 -19.67 3.61
N ASN A 393 -70.79 -18.90 3.71
CA ASN A 393 -70.42 -17.81 4.63
C ASN A 393 -69.98 -18.27 6.04
N SER A 394 -68.90 -17.77 6.64
CA SER A 394 -67.93 -16.70 6.34
C SER A 394 -66.85 -16.74 7.42
N ASN A 395 -65.59 -16.43 7.07
CA ASN A 395 -64.50 -15.85 7.91
C ASN A 395 -64.45 -16.25 9.40
N ALA A 396 -63.38 -16.82 9.93
CA ALA A 396 -62.02 -16.28 9.94
C ALA A 396 -61.05 -17.31 10.55
N ASP A 397 -59.76 -17.00 10.42
CA ASP A 397 -58.60 -17.61 11.06
C ASP A 397 -58.08 -18.97 10.57
N SER A 398 -57.27 -18.90 9.50
CA SER A 398 -56.07 -19.75 9.38
C SER A 398 -55.06 -19.23 8.33
N SER A 399 -54.57 -17.99 8.47
CA SER A 399 -53.53 -17.45 7.56
C SER A 399 -52.12 -17.32 8.18
N SER A 400 -51.90 -17.67 9.45
CA SER A 400 -50.64 -17.32 10.13
C SER A 400 -49.44 -18.26 9.87
N ASN A 401 -49.60 -19.44 9.27
CA ASN A 401 -48.51 -20.44 9.24
C ASN A 401 -47.93 -20.82 7.86
N LYS A 402 -48.49 -20.30 6.74
CA LYS A 402 -47.91 -20.48 5.38
C LYS A 402 -46.89 -19.40 5.00
N SER A 403 -46.99 -18.20 5.59
CA SER A 403 -46.05 -17.09 5.34
C SER A 403 -44.67 -17.34 5.97
N SER A 404 -44.63 -17.92 7.17
CA SER A 404 -43.36 -18.16 7.92
C SER A 404 -42.44 -19.22 7.29
N LYS A 405 -42.97 -20.13 6.46
CA LYS A 405 -42.16 -21.12 5.70
C LYS A 405 -41.47 -20.47 4.48
N LYS A 406 -42.11 -19.48 3.84
CA LYS A 406 -41.61 -18.79 2.64
C LYS A 406 -40.53 -17.74 2.94
N ILE A 407 -40.58 -17.15 4.14
CA ILE A 407 -39.65 -16.11 4.60
C ILE A 407 -38.26 -16.68 4.99
N LYS A 408 -38.18 -17.98 5.33
CA LYS A 408 -36.95 -18.60 5.86
C LYS A 408 -35.87 -18.88 4.81
N VAL A 409 -36.25 -19.16 3.57
CA VAL A 409 -35.29 -19.45 2.49
C VAL A 409 -34.70 -18.16 1.95
N VAL A 410 -35.55 -17.15 1.67
CA VAL A 410 -35.10 -15.85 1.15
C VAL A 410 -34.12 -15.15 2.09
N ALA A 411 -34.25 -15.33 3.39
CA ALA A 411 -33.36 -14.68 4.33
C ALA A 411 -32.05 -15.45 4.59
N VAL A 412 -32.00 -16.76 4.34
CA VAL A 412 -30.71 -17.47 4.22
C VAL A 412 -29.99 -17.06 2.92
N ILE A 413 -30.76 -16.83 1.85
CA ILE A 413 -30.30 -16.32 0.56
C ILE A 413 -29.81 -14.87 0.68
N ALA A 414 -30.46 -14.05 1.48
CA ALA A 414 -30.09 -12.67 1.73
C ALA A 414 -28.76 -12.55 2.49
N ILE A 415 -28.28 -13.57 3.20
CA ILE A 415 -26.94 -13.57 3.84
C ILE A 415 -25.86 -13.74 2.79
N LEU A 416 -26.04 -14.73 1.90
CA LEU A 416 -25.12 -15.00 0.80
C LEU A 416 -25.09 -13.82 -0.19
N LEU A 417 -26.21 -13.08 -0.33
CA LEU A 417 -26.31 -11.87 -1.12
C LEU A 417 -25.92 -10.58 -0.36
N SER A 418 -26.07 -10.50 0.97
CA SER A 418 -25.68 -9.31 1.76
C SER A 418 -24.18 -9.24 1.98
N THR A 419 -23.50 -10.39 2.09
CA THR A 419 -22.03 -10.46 2.03
C THR A 419 -21.49 -10.01 0.66
N LEU A 420 -22.35 -10.00 -0.37
CA LEU A 420 -22.05 -9.62 -1.74
C LEU A 420 -22.48 -8.18 -2.08
N LEU A 421 -23.57 -7.67 -1.48
CA LEU A 421 -24.05 -6.28 -1.64
C LEU A 421 -23.38 -5.28 -0.70
N GLY A 422 -22.92 -5.70 0.48
CA GLY A 422 -22.11 -4.85 1.37
C GLY A 422 -20.79 -4.41 0.74
N LEU A 423 -20.35 -5.06 -0.35
CA LEU A 423 -19.17 -4.70 -1.11
C LEU A 423 -19.39 -3.54 -2.10
N SER A 424 -20.63 -3.24 -2.53
CA SER A 424 -20.85 -2.21 -3.57
C SER A 424 -20.77 -0.77 -3.05
N THR A 425 -20.69 -0.57 -1.73
CA THR A 425 -20.49 0.75 -1.11
C THR A 425 -19.08 0.93 -0.54
N VAL A 426 -18.22 -0.09 -0.64
CA VAL A 426 -16.90 -0.17 0.01
C VAL A 426 -15.74 0.08 -0.97
N LEU A 427 -16.03 0.50 -2.21
CA LEU A 427 -14.99 0.80 -3.19
C LEU A 427 -14.90 2.29 -3.44
N SER A 428 -14.44 2.98 -2.40
CA SER A 428 -13.53 4.10 -2.56
C SER A 428 -12.53 4.07 -1.40
N ASP A 429 -11.31 3.68 -1.75
CA ASP A 429 -10.04 3.82 -1.02
C ASP A 429 -9.53 2.76 -0.03
N LYS A 430 -8.19 2.61 -0.08
CA LYS A 430 -7.29 1.48 0.26
C LYS A 430 -7.06 1.15 1.75
N SER A 431 -6.66 -0.11 2.02
CA SER A 431 -5.42 -0.44 2.77
C SER A 431 -5.04 -1.94 2.65
N SER A 432 -3.75 -2.22 2.46
CA SER A 432 -3.05 -3.51 2.44
C SER A 432 -1.75 -3.34 3.22
N SER A 433 -1.39 -4.30 4.10
CA SER A 433 -0.11 -4.47 4.83
C SER A 433 0.73 -3.20 5.01
N ASP A 434 0.77 -2.66 6.24
CA ASP A 434 1.28 -1.31 6.55
C ASP A 434 2.80 -1.16 6.36
N ILE A 435 3.25 -1.20 5.11
CA ILE A 435 4.47 -0.52 4.67
C ILE A 435 4.09 0.96 4.58
N VAL A 436 4.55 1.72 5.56
CA VAL A 436 4.33 3.17 5.60
C VAL A 436 5.52 3.85 4.96
N VAL A 437 5.30 4.48 3.82
CA VAL A 437 6.31 5.32 3.18
C VAL A 437 6.09 6.77 3.61
N ARG A 438 7.00 7.29 4.43
CA ARG A 438 7.08 8.71 4.77
C ARG A 438 7.92 9.40 3.72
N GLN A 439 7.29 10.21 2.89
CA GLN A 439 7.96 10.94 1.83
C GLN A 439 7.29 12.28 1.57
N ALA A 440 8.01 13.19 0.91
CA ALA A 440 7.43 14.44 0.48
C ALA A 440 6.25 14.18 -0.48
N PRO A 441 5.12 14.90 -0.36
CA PRO A 441 3.96 14.69 -1.21
C PRO A 441 4.25 14.85 -2.72
N TRP A 442 5.27 15.63 -3.06
CA TRP A 442 5.70 15.87 -4.43
C TRP A 442 6.78 14.92 -4.94
N ALA A 443 7.22 13.93 -4.15
CA ALA A 443 8.34 13.08 -4.52
C ALA A 443 8.09 12.25 -5.81
N ASN A 444 6.82 12.02 -6.17
CA ASN A 444 6.37 11.36 -7.41
C ASN A 444 5.88 12.35 -8.49
N VAL A 445 6.24 13.63 -8.41
CA VAL A 445 5.87 14.59 -9.45
C VAL A 445 6.59 14.23 -10.75
N LYS A 446 5.83 14.14 -11.86
CA LYS A 446 6.33 13.78 -13.20
C LYS A 446 6.64 14.99 -14.09
N HIS A 447 6.80 16.17 -13.50
CA HIS A 447 7.26 17.35 -14.23
C HIS A 447 8.78 17.35 -14.32
N PRO A 448 9.37 17.97 -15.36
CA PRO A 448 10.81 18.11 -15.45
C PRO A 448 11.37 18.79 -14.18
N PRO A 449 12.51 18.32 -13.64
CA PRO A 449 13.13 18.93 -12.47
C PRO A 449 13.58 20.37 -12.77
N LEU A 450 13.62 21.19 -11.71
CA LEU A 450 14.26 22.50 -11.79
C LEU A 450 15.77 22.33 -11.75
N ILE A 451 16.47 23.03 -12.63
CA ILE A 451 17.94 23.06 -12.63
C ILE A 451 18.42 24.17 -11.68
N PHE A 452 19.15 23.78 -10.65
CA PHE A 452 19.63 24.65 -9.59
C PHE A 452 21.16 24.61 -9.45
N ASP A 453 21.77 25.78 -9.32
CA ASP A 453 23.16 25.93 -8.88
C ASP A 453 23.24 26.78 -7.61
N HIS A 454 23.74 26.19 -6.53
CA HIS A 454 23.69 26.79 -5.20
C HIS A 454 24.93 27.61 -4.81
N HIS A 455 25.96 27.70 -5.66
CA HIS A 455 27.23 28.34 -5.28
C HIS A 455 27.86 29.08 -6.47
N THR A 456 27.79 30.41 -6.43
CA THR A 456 28.44 31.29 -7.40
C THR A 456 28.96 32.56 -6.72
N HIS A 457 29.98 33.19 -7.30
CA HIS A 457 30.62 34.39 -6.77
C HIS A 457 30.50 35.56 -7.73
N SER A 458 30.27 36.75 -7.18
CA SER A 458 30.22 38.00 -7.93
C SER A 458 31.45 38.85 -7.62
N ASN A 459 31.58 39.97 -8.35
CA ASN A 459 32.60 40.99 -8.10
C ASN A 459 32.43 41.76 -6.78
N TYR A 460 31.41 41.43 -5.97
CA TYR A 460 31.34 41.85 -4.57
C TYR A 460 32.30 41.06 -3.67
N SER A 461 32.75 39.88 -4.09
CA SER A 461 33.83 39.14 -3.44
C SER A 461 35.00 38.92 -4.41
N ASP A 462 35.21 37.70 -4.87
CA ASP A 462 36.33 37.29 -5.72
C ASP A 462 35.88 36.74 -7.08
N GLY A 463 34.61 36.90 -7.44
CA GLY A 463 34.11 36.60 -8.79
C GLY A 463 34.48 37.68 -9.80
N SER A 464 34.68 37.28 -11.06
CA SER A 464 35.09 38.20 -12.13
C SER A 464 33.92 38.99 -12.73
N LEU A 465 32.68 38.54 -12.53
CA LEU A 465 31.48 39.09 -13.13
C LEU A 465 30.66 39.93 -12.14
N SER A 466 30.03 40.98 -12.63
CA SER A 466 28.96 41.65 -11.89
C SER A 466 27.76 40.73 -11.69
N ILE A 467 26.91 41.02 -10.70
CA ILE A 467 25.67 40.26 -10.45
C ILE A 467 24.79 40.20 -11.71
N LYS A 468 24.77 41.28 -12.50
CA LYS A 468 24.04 41.32 -13.76
C LYS A 468 24.60 40.35 -14.80
N GLU A 469 25.90 40.42 -15.08
CA GLU A 469 26.56 39.55 -16.06
C GLU A 469 26.47 38.07 -15.64
N LEU A 470 26.62 37.78 -14.35
CA LEU A 470 26.48 36.44 -13.80
C LEU A 470 25.04 35.91 -13.95
N THR A 471 24.05 36.76 -13.68
CA THR A 471 22.62 36.42 -13.86
C THR A 471 22.30 36.16 -15.33
N GLU A 472 22.77 37.01 -16.24
CA GLU A 472 22.59 36.84 -17.69
C GLU A 472 23.21 35.53 -18.17
N LEU A 473 24.42 35.20 -17.69
CA LEU A 473 25.09 33.95 -18.00
C LEU A 473 24.29 32.73 -17.50
N ALA A 474 23.86 32.73 -16.23
CA ALA A 474 23.06 31.64 -15.66
C ALA A 474 21.73 31.43 -16.42
N TYR A 475 21.07 32.53 -16.80
CA TYR A 475 19.83 32.49 -17.58
C TYR A 475 20.04 31.86 -18.97
N LEU A 476 21.12 32.24 -19.66
CA LEU A 476 21.44 31.72 -20.99
C LEU A 476 21.77 30.22 -20.99
N GLU A 477 22.39 29.73 -19.91
CA GLU A 477 22.74 28.30 -19.75
C GLU A 477 21.57 27.43 -19.27
N GLY A 478 20.40 28.04 -19.00
CA GLY A 478 19.19 27.33 -18.65
C GLY A 478 19.04 27.01 -17.17
N CYS A 479 19.67 27.80 -16.28
CA CYS A 479 19.33 27.76 -14.86
C CYS A 479 17.86 28.14 -14.66
N HIS A 480 17.13 27.31 -13.91
CA HIS A 480 15.82 27.71 -13.37
C HIS A 480 16.00 28.51 -12.08
N ALA A 481 17.03 28.18 -11.33
CA ALA A 481 17.43 28.89 -10.13
C ALA A 481 18.94 28.89 -9.97
N PHE A 482 19.47 29.93 -9.34
CA PHE A 482 20.84 29.91 -8.85
C PHE A 482 21.02 30.80 -7.62
N ALA A 483 22.11 30.61 -6.89
CA ALA A 483 22.43 31.39 -5.70
C ALA A 483 23.77 32.12 -5.83
N ILE A 484 23.76 33.41 -5.47
CA ILE A 484 24.94 34.26 -5.37
C ILE A 484 25.39 34.23 -3.91
N THR A 485 26.52 33.60 -3.64
CA THR A 485 27.01 33.24 -2.30
C THR A 485 28.44 33.76 -2.08
N ASP A 486 28.59 35.09 -2.14
CA ASP A 486 29.88 35.74 -1.91
C ASP A 486 30.49 35.40 -0.53
N HIS A 487 31.81 35.51 -0.41
CA HIS A 487 32.55 35.14 0.82
C HIS A 487 32.17 36.00 2.03
N SER A 488 31.94 35.36 3.18
CA SER A 488 31.71 36.04 4.47
C SER A 488 32.96 36.66 5.11
N ASN A 489 34.12 36.58 4.46
CA ASN A 489 35.41 36.97 5.04
C ASN A 489 35.50 38.48 5.26
N ASP A 490 34.81 39.26 4.41
CA ASP A 490 34.69 40.70 4.50
C ASP A 490 33.22 41.09 4.52
N VAL A 491 32.82 41.79 5.59
CA VAL A 491 31.45 42.31 5.77
C VAL A 491 31.10 43.32 4.67
N SER A 492 32.10 44.00 4.10
CA SER A 492 31.92 44.99 3.03
C SER A 492 31.31 44.39 1.75
N ASN A 493 31.48 43.08 1.55
CA ASN A 493 30.88 42.31 0.44
C ASN A 493 29.34 42.37 0.48
N PHE A 494 28.73 42.60 1.65
CA PHE A 494 27.27 42.52 1.87
C PHE A 494 26.60 43.89 2.08
N ARG A 495 27.20 44.94 1.52
CA ARG A 495 26.64 46.30 1.52
C ARG A 495 25.29 46.39 0.79
N ALA A 496 24.53 47.44 1.10
CA ALA A 496 23.17 47.66 0.56
C ALA A 496 23.09 47.63 -0.97
N SER A 497 24.15 48.05 -1.70
CA SER A 497 24.17 47.99 -3.16
C SER A 497 24.07 46.57 -3.70
N ARG A 498 24.69 45.58 -3.04
CA ARG A 498 24.59 44.16 -3.44
C ARG A 498 23.15 43.68 -3.38
N ILE A 499 22.47 43.99 -2.28
CA ILE A 499 21.07 43.61 -2.07
C ILE A 499 20.18 44.27 -3.14
N GLN A 500 20.46 45.53 -3.47
CA GLN A 500 19.75 46.23 -4.53
C GLN A 500 19.99 45.60 -5.91
N ASP A 501 21.23 45.28 -6.27
CA ASP A 501 21.56 44.65 -7.56
C ASP A 501 20.84 43.30 -7.73
N ILE A 502 20.74 42.50 -6.66
CA ILE A 502 19.98 41.23 -6.68
C ILE A 502 18.48 41.49 -6.86
N LYS A 503 17.92 42.50 -6.17
CA LYS A 503 16.51 42.89 -6.34
C LYS A 503 16.21 43.36 -7.76
N ASP A 504 17.14 44.12 -8.35
CA ASP A 504 17.02 44.60 -9.73
C ASP A 504 17.05 43.42 -10.73
N MET A 505 17.93 42.43 -10.51
CA MET A 505 17.96 41.23 -11.34
C MET A 505 16.71 40.36 -11.20
N ARG A 506 16.14 40.24 -10.00
CA ARG A 506 14.84 39.55 -9.80
C ARG A 506 13.71 40.24 -10.55
N ALA A 507 13.72 41.58 -10.59
CA ALA A 507 12.74 42.35 -11.36
C ALA A 507 12.93 42.19 -12.88
N GLN A 508 14.18 42.08 -13.34
CA GLN A 508 14.51 41.92 -14.75
C GLN A 508 14.27 40.49 -15.27
N PHE A 509 14.50 39.47 -14.43
CA PHE A 509 14.36 38.04 -14.77
C PHE A 509 13.30 37.35 -13.88
N PRO A 510 12.01 37.73 -13.98
CA PRO A 510 10.97 37.27 -13.04
C PRO A 510 10.68 35.76 -13.09
N VAL A 511 11.16 35.05 -14.13
CA VAL A 511 10.97 33.61 -14.33
C VAL A 511 12.11 32.77 -13.76
N MET A 512 13.26 33.39 -13.46
CA MET A 512 14.43 32.73 -12.89
C MET A 512 14.53 33.07 -11.40
N LEU A 513 14.74 32.06 -10.57
CA LEU A 513 14.82 32.24 -9.12
C LEU A 513 16.26 32.58 -8.71
N ILE A 514 16.49 33.80 -8.25
CA ILE A 514 17.83 34.31 -7.91
C ILE A 514 17.93 34.42 -6.40
N PHE A 515 18.70 33.56 -5.75
CA PHE A 515 18.93 33.61 -4.31
C PHE A 515 20.13 34.52 -3.97
N GLY A 516 19.96 35.38 -2.97
CA GLY A 516 21.02 36.16 -2.35
C GLY A 516 21.50 35.49 -1.07
N GLY A 517 22.46 34.58 -1.20
CA GLY A 517 23.04 33.85 -0.07
C GLY A 517 24.39 34.42 0.38
N ILE A 518 25.08 33.63 1.20
CA ILE A 518 26.42 33.88 1.73
C ILE A 518 27.19 32.57 1.79
N GLU A 519 28.46 32.56 1.36
CA GLU A 519 29.37 31.47 1.68
C GLU A 519 30.06 31.78 3.01
N LEU A 520 29.58 31.11 4.06
CA LEU A 520 30.08 31.27 5.42
C LEU A 520 31.41 30.52 5.58
N GLY A 521 32.48 31.26 5.82
CA GLY A 521 33.75 30.69 6.30
C GLY A 521 33.68 30.35 7.79
N MET A 522 33.84 29.08 8.14
CA MET A 522 33.73 28.59 9.51
C MET A 522 34.86 29.14 10.41
N PRO A 523 34.54 29.88 11.48
CA PRO A 523 35.54 30.53 12.34
C PRO A 523 36.56 29.57 12.95
N SER A 524 36.13 28.41 13.45
CA SER A 524 37.01 27.45 14.11
C SER A 524 38.09 26.91 13.15
N TYR A 525 37.82 26.96 11.86
CA TYR A 525 38.72 26.52 10.79
C TYR A 525 39.51 27.64 10.15
N SER A 526 39.53 28.85 10.75
CA SER A 526 40.11 30.04 10.12
C SER A 526 39.56 30.23 8.70
N GLN A 527 38.26 29.99 8.54
CA GLN A 527 37.52 30.09 7.28
C GLN A 527 37.97 29.10 6.19
N ARG A 528 38.70 28.03 6.55
CA ARG A 528 39.04 26.97 5.59
C ARG A 528 37.80 26.20 5.15
N GLU A 529 36.96 25.80 6.11
CA GLU A 529 35.68 25.15 5.83
C GLU A 529 34.59 26.18 5.52
N ARG A 530 33.70 25.80 4.61
CA ARG A 530 32.77 26.73 3.96
C ARG A 530 31.37 26.15 3.90
N VAL A 531 30.37 26.94 4.29
CA VAL A 531 28.96 26.53 4.24
C VAL A 531 28.13 27.61 3.56
N ASN A 532 27.44 27.27 2.47
CA ASN A 532 26.46 28.18 1.88
C ASN A 532 25.23 28.28 2.76
N ILE A 533 24.83 29.50 3.10
CA ILE A 533 23.57 29.79 3.78
C ILE A 533 22.65 30.48 2.79
N ILE A 534 21.53 29.84 2.46
CA ILE A 534 20.56 30.31 1.47
C ILE A 534 19.18 30.30 2.12
N THR A 535 18.45 31.41 2.00
CA THR A 535 17.11 31.59 2.58
C THR A 535 16.18 32.27 1.59
N LEU A 536 14.88 32.36 1.90
CA LEU A 536 13.95 33.09 1.05
C LEU A 536 14.29 34.59 0.95
N PRO A 537 13.99 35.23 -0.19
CA PRO A 537 14.30 36.65 -0.45
C PRO A 537 13.94 37.61 0.68
N GLU A 538 12.78 37.43 1.31
CA GLU A 538 12.29 38.29 2.39
C GLU A 538 13.11 38.22 3.69
N TYR A 539 13.96 37.19 3.85
CA TYR A 539 14.78 37.00 5.05
C TYR A 539 16.28 37.25 4.83
N GLU A 540 16.73 37.45 3.59
CA GLU A 540 18.17 37.50 3.24
C GLU A 540 18.90 38.61 4.00
N GLU A 541 18.38 39.84 3.97
CA GLU A 541 19.02 41.00 4.59
C GLU A 541 19.15 40.82 6.12
N LEU A 542 18.08 40.36 6.77
CA LEU A 542 18.08 40.10 8.21
C LEU A 542 19.03 38.93 8.56
N MET A 543 19.01 37.86 7.76
CA MET A 543 19.84 36.68 7.97
C MET A 543 21.33 37.01 7.87
N ILE A 544 21.72 37.71 6.81
CA ILE A 544 23.10 38.14 6.58
C ILE A 544 23.57 39.06 7.71
N SER A 545 22.75 40.05 8.10
CA SER A 545 23.07 40.94 9.22
C SER A 545 23.32 40.17 10.52
N LYS A 546 22.47 39.17 10.83
CA LYS A 546 22.65 38.31 12.01
C LYS A 546 23.91 37.46 11.94
N ILE A 547 24.20 36.85 10.79
CA ILE A 547 25.41 36.04 10.60
C ILE A 547 26.66 36.91 10.79
N MET A 548 26.68 38.11 10.23
CA MET A 548 27.81 39.03 10.36
C MET A 548 28.05 39.46 11.81
N GLN A 549 26.98 39.74 12.56
CA GLN A 549 27.10 40.02 13.99
C GLN A 549 27.63 38.80 14.75
N ALA A 550 27.10 37.61 14.49
CA ALA A 550 27.53 36.38 15.14
C ALA A 550 28.99 36.03 14.84
N LEU A 551 29.48 36.34 13.63
CA LEU A 551 30.90 36.20 13.25
C LEU A 551 31.81 37.13 14.07
N ILE A 552 31.34 38.32 14.44
CA ILE A 552 32.06 39.23 15.33
C ILE A 552 32.07 38.66 16.75
N ASP A 553 30.91 38.23 17.24
CA ASP A 553 30.72 37.72 18.60
C ASP A 553 31.53 36.43 18.84
N ALA A 554 31.61 35.56 17.83
CA ALA A 554 32.34 34.29 17.90
C ALA A 554 33.85 34.47 18.13
N LYS A 555 34.45 35.62 17.81
CA LYS A 555 35.89 35.87 18.03
C LYS A 555 36.29 35.82 19.51
N GLY A 556 35.36 36.11 20.41
CA GLY A 556 35.58 36.07 21.86
C GLY A 556 35.24 34.73 22.52
N VAL A 557 34.79 33.74 21.74
CA VAL A 557 34.30 32.44 22.22
C VAL A 557 35.37 31.36 22.01
N ASP A 558 35.34 30.32 22.85
CA ASP A 558 36.24 29.18 22.71
C ASP A 558 36.13 28.54 21.31
N LYS A 559 37.27 28.13 20.75
CA LYS A 559 37.40 27.68 19.36
C LYS A 559 36.40 26.57 19.01
N ALA A 560 36.16 25.65 19.94
CA ALA A 560 35.25 24.52 19.73
C ALA A 560 33.76 24.92 19.60
N GLN A 561 33.40 26.12 20.09
CA GLN A 561 32.03 26.63 20.11
C GLN A 561 31.78 27.72 19.07
N GLN A 562 32.82 28.29 18.46
CA GLN A 562 32.68 29.43 17.55
C GLN A 562 31.73 29.17 16.38
N ASP A 563 31.81 27.99 15.77
CA ASP A 563 30.95 27.65 14.63
C ASP A 563 29.48 27.53 15.05
N LEU A 564 29.22 26.90 16.21
CA LEU A 564 27.87 26.74 16.74
C LEU A 564 27.23 28.09 17.08
N VAL A 565 27.99 29.04 17.64
CA VAL A 565 27.50 30.41 17.88
C VAL A 565 26.96 31.05 16.60
N VAL A 566 27.67 30.88 15.48
CA VAL A 566 27.23 31.43 14.19
C VAL A 566 26.04 30.66 13.62
N LEU A 567 26.08 29.32 13.67
CA LEU A 567 25.01 28.47 13.17
C LEU A 567 23.71 28.62 13.97
N GLU A 568 23.79 28.82 15.28
CA GLU A 568 22.63 29.07 16.16
C GLU A 568 22.03 30.45 15.93
N ALA A 569 22.84 31.47 15.64
CA ALA A 569 22.34 32.81 15.32
C ALA A 569 21.32 32.79 14.16
N ILE A 570 21.54 31.91 13.17
CA ILE A 570 20.62 31.67 12.06
C ILE A 570 19.25 31.17 12.55
N ASN A 571 19.24 30.28 13.55
CA ASN A 571 18.01 29.67 14.08
C ASN A 571 17.21 30.61 14.99
N THR A 572 17.81 31.72 15.46
CA THR A 572 17.09 32.73 16.26
C THR A 572 16.06 33.54 15.47
N ILE A 573 16.06 33.44 14.14
CA ILE A 573 15.06 34.09 13.28
C ILE A 573 13.92 33.11 13.07
N GLU A 574 12.91 33.13 13.94
CA GLU A 574 11.84 32.11 13.98
C GLU A 574 11.17 31.83 12.64
N ARG A 575 10.93 32.86 11.81
CA ARG A 575 10.29 32.71 10.50
C ARG A 575 11.25 32.24 9.39
N ALA A 576 12.55 32.48 9.55
CA ALA A 576 13.56 32.09 8.56
C ALA A 576 14.12 30.69 8.82
N LYS A 577 14.21 30.24 10.08
CA LYS A 577 14.85 28.96 10.45
C LYS A 577 14.37 27.75 9.64
N HIS A 578 13.08 27.70 9.29
CA HIS A 578 12.49 26.62 8.49
C HIS A 578 12.65 26.80 6.98
N ASN A 579 12.99 28.01 6.53
CA ASN A 579 13.13 28.39 5.13
C ASN A 579 14.59 28.70 4.73
N THR A 580 15.55 28.17 5.49
CA THR A 580 16.97 28.33 5.22
C THR A 580 17.62 26.95 5.05
N ILE A 581 18.36 26.78 3.95
CA ILE A 581 19.22 25.62 3.69
C ILE A 581 20.68 26.00 3.97
N LYS A 582 21.42 25.04 4.52
CA LYS A 582 22.85 25.17 4.79
C LYS A 582 23.58 24.02 4.10
N ILE A 583 24.48 24.34 3.19
CA ILE A 583 25.13 23.35 2.31
C ILE A 583 26.64 23.41 2.56
N TYR A 584 27.23 22.30 3.00
CA TYR A 584 28.68 22.22 3.24
C TYR A 584 29.41 22.08 1.91
N ASN A 585 30.19 23.10 1.54
CA ASN A 585 30.85 23.17 0.25
C ASN A 585 32.16 22.37 0.28
N HIS A 586 32.38 21.56 -0.75
CA HIS A 586 33.68 20.96 -1.10
C HIS A 586 34.52 20.50 0.12
N PRO A 587 33.95 19.65 1.00
CA PRO A 587 34.48 19.39 2.35
C PRO A 587 35.88 18.78 2.32
N SER A 588 36.18 17.91 1.35
CA SER A 588 37.48 17.25 1.30
C SER A 588 38.56 18.08 0.61
N ARG A 589 38.22 19.26 0.02
CA ARG A 589 39.13 20.04 -0.86
C ARG A 589 40.40 20.50 -0.13
N ARG A 590 40.27 20.87 1.14
CA ARG A 590 41.37 21.44 1.94
C ARG A 590 41.72 20.63 3.17
N ASP A 591 41.20 19.40 3.29
CA ASP A 591 41.51 18.48 4.39
C ASP A 591 43.03 18.31 4.53
N ARG A 592 43.51 18.45 5.77
CA ARG A 592 44.95 18.45 6.09
C ARG A 592 45.45 17.12 6.68
N ASN A 593 44.71 16.05 6.42
CA ASN A 593 45.04 14.68 6.84
C ASN A 593 44.77 14.33 8.32
N ASP A 594 43.81 14.99 8.97
CA ASP A 594 43.32 14.65 10.33
C ASP A 594 42.53 13.31 10.38
N GLY A 595 42.80 12.40 9.43
CA GLY A 595 42.16 11.10 9.25
C GLY A 595 40.82 11.18 8.51
N ALA A 596 40.26 10.02 8.17
CA ALA A 596 38.97 9.84 7.50
C ALA A 596 37.74 10.32 8.32
N ILE A 597 37.93 11.16 9.34
CA ILE A 597 36.94 11.49 10.37
C ILE A 597 36.72 13.01 10.51
N GLU A 598 37.53 13.87 9.89
CA GLU A 598 37.35 15.34 9.99
C GLU A 598 35.92 15.77 9.60
N ASN A 599 35.53 15.53 8.35
CA ASN A 599 34.19 15.83 7.84
C ASN A 599 33.06 15.15 8.64
N TYR A 600 33.32 13.95 9.18
CA TYR A 600 32.36 13.25 10.05
C TYR A 600 32.15 14.05 11.35
N ARG A 601 33.25 14.40 12.03
CA ARG A 601 33.24 15.20 13.27
C ARG A 601 32.59 16.56 13.05
N ASP A 602 32.88 17.21 11.93
CA ASP A 602 32.35 18.53 11.61
C ASP A 602 30.84 18.50 11.53
N ILE A 603 30.28 17.58 10.74
CA ILE A 603 28.84 17.42 10.62
C ILE A 603 28.22 17.02 11.95
N LYS A 604 28.80 16.07 12.69
CA LYS A 604 28.27 15.67 14.00
C LYS A 604 28.30 16.81 15.02
N ASN A 605 29.32 17.66 14.98
CA ASN A 605 29.42 18.83 15.85
C ASN A 605 28.41 19.90 15.43
N TRP A 606 28.42 20.28 14.16
CA TRP A 606 27.53 21.31 13.61
C TRP A 606 26.06 20.92 13.63
N ASN A 607 25.72 19.62 13.67
CA ASN A 607 24.33 19.15 13.76
C ASN A 607 23.92 18.68 15.17
N LYS A 608 24.77 18.86 16.19
CA LYS A 608 24.58 18.26 17.52
C LYS A 608 23.25 18.60 18.18
N ASP A 609 22.86 19.88 18.18
CA ASP A 609 21.67 20.37 18.89
C ASP A 609 20.51 20.71 17.93
N PHE A 610 20.81 20.87 16.64
CA PHE A 610 19.85 21.13 15.57
C PHE A 610 20.43 20.64 14.25
N ASN A 611 19.60 20.15 13.32
CA ASN A 611 20.07 19.74 11.99
C ASN A 611 20.40 20.98 11.13
N HIS A 612 21.54 21.62 11.41
CA HIS A 612 21.97 22.83 10.75
C HIS A 612 22.35 22.52 9.30
N ILE A 613 23.32 21.64 9.06
CA ILE A 613 23.76 21.24 7.73
C ILE A 613 22.71 20.32 7.11
N THR A 614 22.17 20.77 5.97
CA THR A 614 21.12 20.08 5.21
C THR A 614 21.71 19.17 4.14
N ALA A 615 22.75 19.64 3.46
CA ALA A 615 23.38 18.95 2.35
C ALA A 615 24.89 19.21 2.32
N VAL A 616 25.60 18.40 1.54
CA VAL A 616 27.03 18.52 1.27
C VAL A 616 27.22 18.52 -0.24
N ALA A 617 27.97 19.49 -0.77
CA ALA A 617 28.30 19.61 -2.20
C ALA A 617 29.19 18.45 -2.65
N GLY A 618 28.55 17.31 -2.93
CA GLY A 618 29.22 16.09 -3.37
C GLY A 618 29.83 16.21 -4.75
N ALA A 619 29.25 17.02 -5.63
CA ALA A 619 29.84 17.39 -6.91
C ALA A 619 30.41 18.81 -6.80
N PRO A 620 31.73 18.95 -6.47
CA PRO A 620 32.34 20.24 -6.27
C PRO A 620 32.42 21.02 -7.59
N GLY A 621 32.47 22.35 -7.48
CA GLY A 621 32.68 23.25 -8.62
C GLY A 621 34.10 23.27 -9.17
N ARG A 622 34.45 24.30 -9.93
CA ARG A 622 35.79 24.47 -10.58
C ARG A 622 36.22 23.27 -11.43
N GLN A 623 35.28 22.74 -12.21
CA GLN A 623 35.45 21.52 -13.00
C GLN A 623 36.41 21.65 -14.22
N LYS A 624 36.92 22.87 -14.52
CA LYS A 624 38.01 23.10 -15.50
C LYS A 624 39.38 23.30 -14.85
N ALA A 625 39.45 23.41 -13.52
CA ALA A 625 40.72 23.58 -12.82
C ALA A 625 41.56 22.30 -12.89
N GLU A 626 42.88 22.45 -12.75
CA GLU A 626 43.82 21.34 -12.66
C GLU A 626 44.60 21.43 -11.33
N PRO A 627 44.46 20.45 -10.42
CA PRO A 627 43.55 19.29 -10.48
C PRO A 627 42.07 19.70 -10.41
N ILE A 628 41.18 18.81 -10.88
CA ILE A 628 39.73 19.05 -10.93
C ILE A 628 39.20 19.54 -9.58
N GLY A 629 38.40 20.61 -9.63
CA GLY A 629 37.82 21.23 -8.45
C GLY A 629 38.82 21.96 -7.55
N ASP A 630 40.06 22.18 -8.02
CA ASP A 630 41.17 22.76 -7.25
C ASP A 630 41.56 21.93 -6.00
N TYR A 631 41.36 20.61 -6.03
CA TYR A 631 41.72 19.67 -4.94
C TYR A 631 43.23 19.41 -4.89
N LYS A 632 43.98 20.42 -4.44
CA LYS A 632 45.46 20.42 -4.35
C LYS A 632 45.99 19.82 -3.05
N SER A 633 45.11 19.44 -2.13
CA SER A 633 45.44 18.78 -0.87
C SER A 633 45.61 17.26 -1.08
N GLU A 634 45.64 16.49 0.00
CA GLU A 634 45.88 15.06 -0.06
C GLU A 634 44.72 14.26 -0.66
N LYS A 635 43.49 14.71 -0.42
CA LYS A 635 42.30 14.11 -1.01
C LYS A 635 42.05 14.74 -2.37
N GLN A 636 41.93 13.90 -3.39
CA GLN A 636 41.53 14.30 -4.74
C GLN A 636 40.11 13.82 -5.02
N THR A 637 39.45 14.44 -6.01
CA THR A 637 38.11 13.99 -6.45
C THR A 637 38.15 12.57 -7.03
N ILE A 638 37.10 11.78 -6.80
CA ILE A 638 36.91 10.46 -7.42
C ILE A 638 35.85 10.60 -8.49
N ASP A 639 36.23 10.41 -9.76
CA ASP A 639 35.33 10.62 -10.91
C ASP A 639 34.63 12.00 -10.86
N ARG A 640 35.41 13.06 -10.51
CA ARG A 640 34.96 14.45 -10.34
C ARG A 640 34.12 14.77 -9.11
N TRP A 641 33.79 13.77 -8.29
CA TRP A 641 33.02 13.94 -7.06
C TRP A 641 33.93 14.02 -5.82
N ASP A 642 33.47 14.74 -4.80
CA ASP A 642 34.14 14.82 -3.50
C ASP A 642 34.20 13.43 -2.85
N PRO A 643 35.36 13.00 -2.33
CA PRO A 643 35.52 11.72 -1.63
C PRO A 643 34.50 11.47 -0.52
N PHE A 644 34.00 12.53 0.13
CA PHE A 644 32.93 12.44 1.11
C PHE A 644 31.73 11.64 0.59
N VAL A 645 31.32 11.89 -0.66
CA VAL A 645 30.17 11.24 -1.33
C VAL A 645 30.57 10.02 -2.15
N ALA A 646 31.73 10.10 -2.82
CA ALA A 646 32.15 9.13 -3.81
C ALA A 646 32.75 7.84 -3.21
N GLU A 647 33.33 7.90 -2.01
CA GLU A 647 33.92 6.74 -1.34
C GLU A 647 32.82 5.83 -0.76
N VAL A 648 32.82 4.56 -1.17
CA VAL A 648 31.86 3.56 -0.68
C VAL A 648 32.26 3.10 0.72
N GLY A 649 31.34 3.21 1.68
CA GLY A 649 31.60 2.97 3.09
C GLY A 649 32.38 4.09 3.78
N GLY A 650 32.58 5.23 3.09
CA GLY A 650 33.24 6.42 3.62
C GLY A 650 32.35 7.24 4.56
N THR A 651 32.67 8.53 4.70
CA THR A 651 32.02 9.41 5.68
C THR A 651 30.52 9.55 5.47
N TRP A 652 30.06 9.78 4.24
CA TRP A 652 28.62 9.94 4.00
C TRP A 652 27.85 8.67 4.33
N ASP A 653 28.33 7.53 3.86
CA ASP A 653 27.74 6.21 4.13
C ASP A 653 27.66 5.89 5.63
N LYS A 654 28.69 6.27 6.40
CA LYS A 654 28.67 6.16 7.86
C LYS A 654 27.57 7.02 8.49
N LEU A 655 27.46 8.29 8.11
CA LEU A 655 26.41 9.19 8.60
C LEU A 655 25.01 8.67 8.26
N LEU A 656 24.81 8.17 7.04
CA LEU A 656 23.53 7.58 6.60
C LEU A 656 23.18 6.33 7.41
N SER A 657 24.17 5.49 7.73
CA SER A 657 23.95 4.30 8.58
C SER A 657 23.51 4.65 10.01
N GLU A 658 23.94 5.81 10.51
CA GLU A 658 23.54 6.36 11.82
C GLU A 658 22.17 7.10 11.76
N GLY A 659 21.59 7.25 10.56
CA GLY A 659 20.27 7.89 10.36
C GLY A 659 20.30 9.39 10.13
N GLU A 660 21.49 9.96 9.96
CA GLU A 660 21.64 11.36 9.65
C GLU A 660 21.08 11.63 8.24
N GLN A 661 19.99 12.40 8.16
CA GLN A 661 19.35 12.78 6.90
C GLN A 661 20.11 13.95 6.24
N ILE A 662 21.32 13.65 5.77
CA ILE A 662 22.18 14.60 5.06
C ILE A 662 22.33 14.21 3.59
N TRP A 663 22.12 15.18 2.71
CA TRP A 663 22.04 14.94 1.27
C TRP A 663 23.38 15.22 0.58
N GLY A 664 23.83 14.31 -0.28
CA GLY A 664 25.13 14.39 -0.94
C GLY A 664 25.05 14.55 -2.46
N ALA A 665 23.89 14.28 -3.07
CA ALA A 665 23.70 14.34 -4.52
C ALA A 665 23.44 15.77 -5.03
N ILE A 666 24.23 16.75 -4.58
CA ILE A 666 24.11 18.15 -4.99
C ILE A 666 25.39 18.58 -5.71
N ALA A 667 25.21 19.23 -6.86
CA ALA A 667 26.28 19.76 -7.68
C ALA A 667 26.28 21.29 -7.65
N THR A 668 27.46 21.84 -7.92
CA THR A 668 27.64 23.28 -8.04
C THR A 668 28.79 23.64 -8.95
N THR A 669 28.83 24.88 -9.41
CA THR A 669 29.93 25.42 -10.20
C THR A 669 31.01 26.09 -9.38
N ASP A 670 30.69 26.63 -8.18
CA ASP A 670 31.64 27.45 -7.41
C ASP A 670 32.24 28.54 -8.33
N PHE A 671 31.38 29.14 -9.17
CA PHE A 671 31.81 29.95 -10.30
C PHE A 671 32.46 31.25 -9.83
N HIS A 672 33.73 31.43 -10.20
CA HIS A 672 34.47 32.69 -10.02
C HIS A 672 34.80 33.32 -11.38
N ASP A 673 35.22 32.49 -12.33
CA ASP A 673 35.66 32.89 -13.66
C ASP A 673 35.50 31.74 -14.68
N ALA A 674 35.48 32.08 -15.96
CA ALA A 674 35.30 31.11 -17.05
C ALA A 674 36.55 30.25 -17.35
N GLY A 675 37.72 30.61 -16.81
CA GLY A 675 38.98 29.90 -17.00
C GLY A 675 39.06 28.63 -16.15
N THR A 676 38.58 28.70 -14.90
CA THR A 676 38.60 27.56 -13.96
C THR A 676 37.26 26.84 -13.83
N SER A 677 36.17 27.45 -14.30
CA SER A 677 34.80 26.94 -14.12
C SER A 677 34.00 26.93 -15.42
N TYR A 678 33.07 25.97 -15.51
CA TYR A 678 31.95 26.05 -16.44
C TYR A 678 30.92 27.05 -15.89
N ALA A 679 30.12 27.64 -16.77
CA ALA A 679 29.07 28.57 -16.39
C ALA A 679 28.01 27.88 -15.49
N PRO A 680 27.28 28.65 -14.65
CA PRO A 680 26.22 28.12 -13.80
C PRO A 680 25.23 27.25 -14.60
N CYS A 681 24.93 26.04 -14.09
CA CYS A 681 24.06 25.04 -14.72
C CYS A 681 24.51 24.47 -16.08
N GLU A 682 25.66 24.90 -16.63
CA GLU A 682 26.20 24.39 -17.91
C GLU A 682 26.66 22.94 -17.76
N PHE A 683 27.53 22.67 -16.79
CA PHE A 683 28.17 21.37 -16.60
C PHE A 683 27.72 20.67 -15.33
N SER A 684 27.77 21.38 -14.19
CA SER A 684 27.33 20.91 -12.88
C SER A 684 25.86 21.25 -12.69
N ARG A 685 24.99 20.24 -12.54
CA ARG A 685 23.54 20.47 -12.43
C ARG A 685 22.95 19.71 -11.26
N THR A 686 22.22 20.43 -10.41
CA THR A 686 21.31 19.81 -9.45
C THR A 686 19.89 19.85 -10.02
N HIS A 687 19.29 18.68 -10.17
CA HIS A 687 17.94 18.47 -10.67
C HIS A 687 16.98 18.33 -9.49
N VAL A 688 16.17 19.36 -9.25
CA VAL A 688 15.33 19.49 -8.06
C VAL A 688 13.87 19.20 -8.41
N ASN A 689 13.32 18.12 -7.84
CA ASN A 689 11.89 17.85 -7.88
C ASN A 689 11.21 18.65 -6.78
N ALA A 690 10.70 19.82 -7.15
CA ALA A 690 10.07 20.77 -6.22
C ALA A 690 8.53 20.71 -6.28
N PRO A 691 7.84 21.04 -5.17
CA PRO A 691 6.38 21.12 -5.15
C PRO A 691 5.84 22.27 -6.01
N THR A 692 6.60 23.36 -6.09
CA THR A 692 6.29 24.57 -6.85
C THR A 692 7.56 25.14 -7.47
N HIS A 693 7.39 25.87 -8.57
CA HIS A 693 8.48 26.62 -9.20
C HIS A 693 8.62 28.00 -8.54
N ASP A 694 9.02 28.01 -7.27
CA ASP A 694 9.31 29.22 -6.50
C ASP A 694 10.45 28.99 -5.50
N TYR A 695 10.90 30.07 -4.84
CA TYR A 695 12.00 30.03 -3.86
C TYR A 695 11.74 29.02 -2.74
N LYS A 696 10.50 28.92 -2.27
CA LYS A 696 10.11 28.04 -1.18
C LYS A 696 10.12 26.60 -1.63
N GLY A 697 9.63 26.30 -2.83
CA GLY A 697 9.64 24.96 -3.41
C GLY A 697 11.05 24.38 -3.52
N ILE A 698 12.04 25.18 -3.95
CA ILE A 698 13.45 24.73 -3.99
C ILE A 698 13.98 24.45 -2.58
N VAL A 699 13.77 25.36 -1.63
CA VAL A 699 14.20 25.18 -0.24
C VAL A 699 13.57 23.92 0.37
N GLU A 700 12.27 23.70 0.18
CA GLU A 700 11.56 22.51 0.68
C GLU A 700 12.08 21.22 0.03
N ALA A 701 12.34 21.21 -1.27
CA ALA A 701 12.84 20.06 -1.99
C ALA A 701 14.27 19.68 -1.61
N ILE A 702 15.17 20.68 -1.46
CA ILE A 702 16.53 20.44 -0.98
C ILE A 702 16.48 19.88 0.45
N LYS A 703 15.62 20.40 1.33
CA LYS A 703 15.46 19.86 2.69
C LYS A 703 14.90 18.45 2.70
N ALA A 704 13.98 18.14 1.78
CA ALA A 704 13.37 16.82 1.67
C ALA A 704 14.26 15.77 0.97
N GLY A 705 15.36 16.17 0.34
CA GLY A 705 16.23 15.24 -0.42
C GLY A 705 15.68 14.83 -1.78
N THR A 706 14.65 15.51 -2.29
CA THR A 706 13.97 15.18 -3.57
C THR A 706 14.70 15.76 -4.78
N PHE A 707 15.98 15.42 -4.91
CA PHE A 707 16.84 15.87 -6.00
C PHE A 707 17.94 14.85 -6.32
N TRP A 708 18.55 15.01 -7.48
CA TRP A 708 19.74 14.28 -7.92
C TRP A 708 20.66 15.24 -8.66
N ALA A 709 21.89 14.84 -8.94
CA ALA A 709 22.82 15.72 -9.64
C ALA A 709 23.74 14.97 -10.59
N ASP A 710 24.18 15.67 -11.64
CA ASP A 710 25.09 15.15 -12.65
C ASP A 710 26.13 16.18 -13.10
N HIS A 711 27.17 15.65 -13.76
CA HIS A 711 28.18 16.41 -14.48
C HIS A 711 28.05 16.16 -15.99
N GLY A 712 28.26 17.21 -16.79
CA GLY A 712 28.39 17.11 -18.25
C GLY A 712 27.08 16.87 -19.00
N LYS A 713 25.96 17.26 -18.39
CA LYS A 713 24.61 16.95 -18.88
C LYS A 713 24.45 15.46 -19.22
N LEU A 714 24.88 14.57 -18.34
CA LEU A 714 24.89 13.13 -18.60
C LEU A 714 23.48 12.57 -18.83
N LEU A 715 22.53 12.99 -17.99
CA LEU A 715 21.15 12.48 -17.99
C LEU A 715 20.13 13.60 -18.20
N ASP A 716 19.04 13.28 -18.88
CA ASP A 716 17.83 14.10 -18.96
C ASP A 716 16.85 13.76 -17.82
N ASP A 717 16.78 12.49 -17.43
CA ASP A 717 15.98 12.01 -16.30
C ASP A 717 16.70 10.88 -15.55
N TYR A 718 16.51 10.83 -14.24
CA TYR A 718 17.03 9.80 -13.35
C TYR A 718 15.99 9.47 -12.28
N GLN A 719 15.28 8.36 -12.49
CA GLN A 719 14.33 7.80 -11.54
C GLN A 719 15.00 6.68 -10.74
N PHE A 720 15.09 6.88 -9.42
CA PHE A 720 15.53 5.88 -8.45
C PHE A 720 14.39 5.63 -7.47
N THR A 721 13.86 4.41 -7.45
CA THR A 721 12.70 4.07 -6.63
C THR A 721 12.86 2.73 -5.93
N ILE A 722 12.16 2.56 -4.81
CA ILE A 722 12.06 1.28 -4.10
C ILE A 722 10.60 0.90 -3.99
N THR A 723 10.30 -0.37 -4.28
CA THR A 723 8.96 -0.95 -4.16
C THR A 723 9.03 -2.22 -3.35
N SER A 724 8.04 -2.47 -2.50
CA SER A 724 7.88 -3.79 -1.88
C SER A 724 7.17 -4.72 -2.85
N GLN A 725 7.46 -6.02 -2.78
CA GLN A 725 6.77 -7.02 -3.60
C GLN A 725 5.26 -7.12 -3.27
N ASP A 726 4.91 -6.91 -2.00
CA ASP A 726 3.55 -7.10 -1.49
C ASP A 726 2.70 -5.83 -1.56
N THR A 727 3.35 -4.66 -1.52
CA THR A 727 2.66 -3.36 -1.58
C THR A 727 3.06 -2.61 -2.84
N LYS A 728 2.07 -2.12 -3.60
CA LYS A 728 2.33 -1.22 -4.76
C LYS A 728 2.79 0.19 -4.34
N VAL A 729 3.28 0.37 -3.11
CA VAL A 729 3.76 1.66 -2.62
C VAL A 729 5.19 1.87 -3.14
N VAL A 730 5.41 3.04 -3.75
CA VAL A 730 6.69 3.43 -4.33
C VAL A 730 7.32 4.49 -3.44
N ALA A 731 8.57 4.27 -3.08
CA ALA A 731 9.41 5.19 -2.32
C ALA A 731 10.43 5.86 -3.23
N TYR A 732 10.62 7.17 -3.04
CA TYR A 732 11.49 8.05 -3.84
C TYR A 732 12.64 8.60 -2.99
N PRO A 733 13.72 9.17 -3.57
CA PRO A 733 14.85 9.71 -2.81
C PRO A 733 14.39 10.69 -1.71
N GLY A 734 15.02 10.60 -0.53
CA GLY A 734 14.64 11.39 0.66
C GLY A 734 13.53 10.76 1.51
N SER A 735 12.90 9.68 1.05
CA SER A 735 11.87 8.97 1.81
C SER A 735 12.43 8.05 2.90
N THR A 736 11.55 7.69 3.84
CA THR A 736 11.76 6.62 4.81
C THR A 736 10.64 5.59 4.65
N ILE A 737 11.02 4.32 4.49
CA ILE A 737 10.13 3.17 4.47
C ILE A 737 10.12 2.56 5.87
N ASP A 738 8.98 2.59 6.55
CA ASP A 738 8.79 1.86 7.80
C ASP A 738 8.26 0.45 7.46
N LEU A 739 9.07 -0.58 7.73
CA LEU A 739 8.70 -1.98 7.51
C LEU A 739 8.16 -2.56 8.83
N ALA A 740 6.87 -2.88 8.89
CA ALA A 740 6.30 -3.60 10.02
C ALA A 740 6.41 -5.12 9.78
N GLY A 741 7.41 -5.77 10.38
CA GLY A 741 7.54 -7.23 10.43
C GLY A 741 8.64 -7.84 9.56
N ASN A 742 8.90 -9.13 9.81
CA ASN A 742 10.14 -9.80 9.44
C ASN A 742 10.14 -10.36 8.01
N ASP A 743 11.24 -10.10 7.29
CA ASP A 743 11.64 -10.61 5.97
C ASP A 743 10.93 -10.00 4.74
N ASN A 744 11.31 -8.76 4.41
CA ASN A 744 10.91 -8.10 3.17
C ASN A 744 12.03 -8.18 2.11
N ILE A 745 11.70 -8.61 0.89
CA ILE A 745 12.53 -8.35 -0.30
C ILE A 745 12.00 -7.07 -0.93
N LEU A 746 12.85 -6.04 -1.00
CA LEU A 746 12.53 -4.79 -1.67
C LEU A 746 13.10 -4.78 -3.08
N ASN A 747 12.32 -4.37 -4.06
CA ASN A 747 12.77 -4.18 -5.43
C ASN A 747 13.21 -2.73 -5.63
N VAL A 748 14.49 -2.54 -5.87
CA VAL A 748 15.05 -1.27 -6.32
C VAL A 748 14.90 -1.18 -7.83
N GLU A 749 14.35 -0.09 -8.32
CA GLU A 749 14.27 0.21 -9.74
C GLU A 749 15.03 1.50 -10.05
N ILE A 750 15.90 1.43 -11.06
CA ILE A 750 16.49 2.62 -11.66
C ILE A 750 16.13 2.68 -13.13
N ALA A 751 15.59 3.81 -13.53
CA ALA A 751 15.34 4.16 -14.92
C ALA A 751 16.01 5.51 -15.23
N ILE A 752 16.68 5.59 -16.38
CA ILE A 752 17.40 6.78 -16.84
C ILE A 752 16.98 7.17 -18.24
N SER A 753 16.99 8.46 -18.53
CA SER A 753 16.98 9.02 -19.88
C SER A 753 18.35 9.64 -20.14
N LYS A 754 19.09 9.11 -21.12
CA LYS A 754 20.41 9.62 -21.49
C LYS A 754 20.25 10.86 -22.36
N MET A 755 21.15 11.84 -22.21
CA MET A 755 21.23 12.90 -23.21
C MET A 755 21.64 12.34 -24.57
N PRO A 756 21.16 12.91 -25.70
CA PRO A 756 21.38 12.35 -27.04
C PRO A 756 22.86 12.14 -27.39
N GLU A 757 23.75 12.99 -26.89
CA GLU A 757 25.20 12.87 -27.07
C GLU A 757 25.79 11.56 -26.51
N TYR A 758 25.15 10.98 -25.49
CA TYR A 758 25.60 9.76 -24.81
C TYR A 758 24.72 8.54 -25.12
N ALA A 759 23.89 8.61 -26.17
CA ALA A 759 22.92 7.55 -26.48
C ALA A 759 23.58 6.18 -26.72
N ASP A 760 24.74 6.18 -27.38
CA ASP A 760 25.49 4.98 -27.77
C ASP A 760 26.52 4.51 -26.72
N ASP A 761 26.59 5.18 -25.57
CA ASP A 761 27.58 4.89 -24.54
C ASP A 761 27.11 3.80 -23.55
N PHE A 762 28.09 3.05 -23.06
CA PHE A 762 27.92 2.10 -21.96
C PHE A 762 27.91 2.83 -20.62
N PHE A 763 27.00 2.42 -19.76
CA PHE A 763 26.85 3.00 -18.43
C PHE A 763 27.04 1.91 -17.39
N ARG A 764 27.57 2.26 -16.22
CA ARG A 764 27.63 1.39 -15.05
C ARG A 764 26.65 1.91 -14.03
N PHE A 765 25.72 1.05 -13.68
CA PHE A 765 24.82 1.26 -12.56
C PHE A 765 25.51 0.76 -11.29
N GLU A 766 25.40 1.54 -10.22
CA GLU A 766 25.95 1.18 -8.92
C GLU A 766 24.92 1.43 -7.81
N LEU A 767 24.61 0.37 -7.06
CA LEU A 767 23.75 0.38 -5.89
C LEU A 767 24.61 0.26 -4.65
N ILE A 768 24.47 1.22 -3.75
CA ILE A 768 25.28 1.31 -2.53
C ILE A 768 24.34 1.22 -1.35
N SER A 769 24.52 0.20 -0.51
CA SER A 769 23.59 -0.05 0.57
C SER A 769 24.24 -0.87 1.70
N ASN A 770 23.80 -0.62 2.93
CA ASN A 770 24.00 -1.54 4.05
C ASN A 770 22.74 -2.39 4.31
N CYS A 771 21.79 -2.44 3.39
CA CYS A 771 20.51 -3.10 3.61
C CYS A 771 20.53 -4.64 3.48
N ASN A 772 21.62 -5.21 2.99
CA ASN A 772 21.84 -6.65 2.89
C ASN A 772 23.05 -7.16 3.71
N SER A 773 23.75 -6.29 4.45
CA SER A 773 25.00 -6.64 5.15
C SER A 773 25.27 -5.69 6.33
N LYS A 774 26.19 -6.05 7.25
CA LYS A 774 26.62 -5.15 8.36
C LYS A 774 27.43 -3.94 7.88
N LYS A 775 28.11 -4.07 6.73
CA LYS A 775 28.91 -3.01 6.12
C LYS A 775 28.20 -2.49 4.87
N THR A 776 28.55 -1.29 4.44
CA THR A 776 28.12 -0.79 3.15
C THR A 776 28.72 -1.65 2.03
N VAL A 777 27.87 -2.14 1.14
CA VAL A 777 28.24 -2.95 -0.02
C VAL A 777 27.91 -2.17 -1.29
N LEU A 778 28.75 -2.33 -2.30
CA LEU A 778 28.54 -1.85 -3.66
C LEU A 778 28.16 -3.03 -4.55
N GLU A 779 27.00 -2.95 -5.18
CA GLU A 779 26.60 -3.83 -6.27
C GLU A 779 26.66 -3.05 -7.59
N SER A 780 27.41 -3.58 -8.55
CA SER A 780 27.71 -2.89 -9.81
C SER A 780 27.22 -3.72 -10.99
N THR A 781 26.50 -3.08 -11.92
CA THR A 781 25.98 -3.72 -13.13
C THR A 781 26.27 -2.88 -14.35
N LEU A 782 26.91 -3.47 -15.35
CA LEU A 782 27.11 -2.84 -16.66
C LEU A 782 25.79 -2.79 -17.43
N MET A 783 25.51 -1.65 -18.03
CA MET A 783 24.30 -1.34 -18.78
C MET A 783 24.68 -1.01 -20.23
N PRO A 784 24.28 -1.84 -21.21
CA PRO A 784 24.56 -1.56 -22.60
C PRO A 784 23.73 -0.38 -23.12
N PRO A 785 24.10 0.22 -24.27
CA PRO A 785 23.49 1.43 -24.80
C PRO A 785 21.96 1.40 -24.90
N GLU A 786 21.41 0.28 -25.34
CA GLU A 786 19.98 0.04 -25.57
C GLU A 786 19.15 -0.12 -24.28
N LYS A 787 19.80 -0.32 -23.13
CA LYS A 787 19.13 -0.52 -21.85
C LYS A 787 19.10 0.81 -21.10
N SER A 788 17.91 1.16 -20.61
CA SER A 788 17.65 2.40 -19.85
C SER A 788 17.04 2.15 -18.47
N LYS A 789 16.84 0.88 -18.10
CA LYS A 789 16.19 0.50 -16.85
C LYS A 789 16.74 -0.80 -16.29
N ILE A 790 16.87 -0.87 -14.97
CA ILE A 790 17.25 -2.07 -14.22
C ILE A 790 16.42 -2.20 -12.94
N THR A 791 16.15 -3.44 -12.56
CA THR A 791 15.47 -3.77 -11.29
C THR A 791 16.34 -4.76 -10.53
N ILE A 792 16.60 -4.49 -9.26
CA ILE A 792 17.46 -5.30 -8.40
C ILE A 792 16.71 -5.60 -7.10
N PRO A 793 16.50 -6.89 -6.76
CA PRO A 793 15.94 -7.27 -5.48
C PRO A 793 17.01 -7.14 -4.38
N ILE A 794 16.69 -6.44 -3.29
CA ILE A 794 17.50 -6.37 -2.07
C ILE A 794 16.80 -7.16 -0.96
N PRO A 795 17.40 -8.26 -0.47
CA PRO A 795 16.94 -8.91 0.75
C PRO A 795 17.29 -8.07 1.97
N ILE A 796 16.32 -7.86 2.85
CA ILE A 796 16.50 -7.16 4.12
C ILE A 796 16.90 -8.17 5.21
N PHE A 797 18.10 -8.04 5.79
CA PHE A 797 18.56 -8.91 6.88
C PHE A 797 18.41 -8.26 8.25
N GLU A 798 17.34 -8.58 8.98
CA GLU A 798 17.01 -7.97 10.29
C GLU A 798 17.92 -8.38 11.44
N GLN A 799 18.45 -9.62 11.45
CA GLN A 799 19.08 -10.25 12.63
C GLN A 799 20.38 -9.58 13.15
N ASN A 800 20.74 -8.39 12.69
CA ASN A 800 22.02 -7.74 12.97
C ASN A 800 22.01 -6.21 12.91
N ARG A 801 20.84 -5.55 13.03
CA ARG A 801 20.72 -4.09 12.85
C ARG A 801 20.20 -3.40 14.09
N GLU A 802 20.73 -2.20 14.34
CA GLU A 802 20.39 -1.43 15.53
C GLU A 802 19.08 -0.65 15.38
N GLU A 803 18.61 -0.29 14.16
CA GLU A 803 17.27 0.34 13.96
C GLU A 803 16.91 0.65 12.48
N GLN A 804 17.88 0.79 11.56
CA GLN A 804 17.61 1.20 10.17
C GLN A 804 18.72 0.82 9.16
N CYS A 805 18.46 1.02 7.87
CA CYS A 805 19.45 0.95 6.79
C CYS A 805 19.13 2.00 5.69
N TYR A 806 20.02 2.15 4.71
CA TYR A 806 19.80 3.04 3.57
C TYR A 806 20.18 2.38 2.24
N VAL A 807 19.61 2.90 1.16
CA VAL A 807 19.95 2.54 -0.22
C VAL A 807 20.16 3.83 -1.00
N ARG A 808 21.31 3.99 -1.64
CA ARG A 808 21.58 5.07 -2.60
C ARG A 808 22.13 4.50 -3.89
N SER A 809 22.18 5.31 -4.94
CA SER A 809 22.68 4.85 -6.22
C SER A 809 23.47 5.91 -6.96
N ARG A 810 24.33 5.46 -7.86
CA ARG A 810 24.99 6.32 -8.84
C ARG A 810 25.08 5.63 -10.20
N ILE A 811 25.22 6.46 -11.21
CA ILE A 811 25.36 6.07 -12.61
C ILE A 811 26.68 6.65 -13.11
N ILE A 812 27.52 5.83 -13.73
CA ILE A 812 28.82 6.25 -14.25
C ILE A 812 28.87 5.95 -15.75
N ARG A 813 29.31 6.92 -16.55
CA ARG A 813 29.61 6.70 -17.97
C ARG A 813 30.91 5.90 -18.08
N GLU A 814 30.87 4.76 -18.77
CA GLU A 814 32.10 4.01 -19.04
C GLU A 814 32.92 4.74 -20.10
N SER A 815 34.18 5.03 -19.75
CA SER A 815 35.16 5.63 -20.65
C SER A 815 36.56 5.20 -20.21
N ILE A 816 37.51 5.25 -21.14
CA ILE A 816 38.93 5.04 -20.89
C ILE A 816 39.55 6.29 -20.25
N GLU A 817 38.88 7.44 -20.37
CA GLU A 817 39.35 8.70 -19.78
C GLU A 817 39.27 8.67 -18.25
N PRO A 818 40.29 9.23 -17.56
CA PRO A 818 40.20 9.46 -16.12
C PRO A 818 39.12 10.50 -15.82
N ASN A 819 38.60 10.50 -14.59
CA ASN A 819 37.58 11.46 -14.12
C ASN A 819 36.26 11.36 -14.89
N ARG A 820 35.63 10.18 -14.82
CA ARG A 820 34.43 9.84 -15.60
C ARG A 820 33.24 10.70 -15.20
N LEU A 821 32.35 10.95 -16.17
CA LEU A 821 31.07 11.60 -15.89
C LEU A 821 30.16 10.66 -15.11
N SER A 822 29.46 11.19 -14.12
CA SER A 822 28.56 10.42 -13.27
C SER A 822 27.41 11.25 -12.74
N ALA A 823 26.33 10.57 -12.37
CA ALA A 823 25.14 11.11 -11.73
C ALA A 823 24.85 10.36 -10.44
N TYR A 824 24.40 11.05 -9.40
CA TYR A 824 24.12 10.48 -8.08
C TYR A 824 22.68 10.78 -7.67
N SER A 825 22.05 9.83 -6.98
CA SER A 825 20.78 10.03 -6.28
C SER A 825 20.99 10.21 -4.77
N ASN A 826 20.04 10.86 -4.11
CA ASN A 826 19.94 10.82 -2.65
C ASN A 826 19.41 9.46 -2.14
N PRO A 827 19.69 9.10 -0.89
CA PRO A 827 19.30 7.81 -0.33
C PRO A 827 17.79 7.70 -0.06
N ILE A 828 17.33 6.46 0.02
CA ILE A 828 16.06 6.06 0.62
C ILE A 828 16.39 5.29 1.89
N PHE A 829 15.77 5.68 3.01
CA PHE A 829 15.96 5.02 4.30
C PHE A 829 14.91 3.93 4.51
N ILE A 830 15.30 2.87 5.22
CA ILE A 830 14.42 1.77 5.61
C ILE A 830 14.57 1.56 7.12
N LYS A 831 13.46 1.63 7.85
CA LYS A 831 13.37 1.42 9.30
C LYS A 831 12.64 0.10 9.58
N PHE A 832 13.10 -0.58 10.63
CA PHE A 832 12.58 -1.88 11.06
C PHE A 832 11.68 -1.74 12.29
#